data_AF-J0LKW7-F1
#
_entry.id   AF-J0LKW7-F1
#
_cell.length_a   1.000
_cell.length_b   1.000
_cell.length_c   1.000
_cell.angle_alpha   90.00
_cell.angle_beta   90.00
_cell.angle_gamma   90.00
#
_symmetry.space_group_name_H-M   'P 1'
#
loop_
_entity.id
_entity.type
_entity.pdbx_description
1 polymer ?
#
loop_
_entity_poly.entity_id
_entity_poly.type
_entity_poly.pdbx_seq_one_letter_code
_entity_poly.pdbx_strand_id
1 'polypeptide(L)'
;MDEITTVLLRVSKAPQDVHLAAAAHVQLSMLSMDGLLAKKLASLPEFFETLVDALESPCDFRIMAGLSLLVRVLESADTDCLDKLGSDVMPHVQDFIIRAQAEDIVFNLSVQSWVQWATLLYRSASVVICSMGRLAMSCQDVERRQIASHVLRCLEQITAESRLIFDNSQDFSGQTRMFFLAALQYDSAADRLSALRALYYSFRRPISHCWDRHSRIDRTSVYPLTTMTAADYTCITGQSQFYDLDTTLSDAERLLDVRAEFYDGMRALCTSHDFHALAETLYKLLLRDPRAVDFSLSGEQIFAGGKGPGDFQLPIDIWSGALRRCVDVLKACSQAASGHSHRHAANILELEDIIWHRTRTGVNIRASKLVKPGDVSEPWYWYALSYVPNPNKLRDVFDALDRLDAATGQNELAAVVETPLYQCTLANASFSGLLWVLRHDRDPDQWATLAEISSRALASATQYLRIAPFDGQHVATMNEVVIAFQILKRRPTFSSSPTACMSPIMEARWRAATATHARIWSEPCEPELEEAVATLYADWESAVRMYKGILDRHLTNTPPPTRTDNPDDMERGDLYIPSRDFSQAQIDAWRALTEEEFDSRRARTVCWREAPEALLSEVLQLHAKPLWRMRHCHNCYRVASVALRQCGACRQVRYCSKECQEKDWKSGHKQSCTRNYV
;
A
#
# COMPACT_ATOMS: atom_id res chain seq x y z
N MET A 1 -41.47 9.81 12.23
CA MET A 1 -40.15 9.23 11.88
C MET A 1 -39.83 8.08 12.83
N ASP A 2 -39.80 8.30 14.15
CA ASP A 2 -39.66 7.23 15.14
C ASP A 2 -40.69 6.13 14.94
N GLU A 3 -41.96 6.51 14.74
CA GLU A 3 -43.04 5.57 14.42
C GLU A 3 -42.82 4.80 13.10
N ILE A 4 -42.24 5.45 12.07
CA ILE A 4 -41.98 4.81 10.78
C ILE A 4 -40.84 3.79 10.91
N THR A 5 -39.73 4.15 11.57
CA THR A 5 -38.61 3.23 11.81
C THR A 5 -39.05 2.04 12.66
N THR A 6 -39.84 2.28 13.73
CA THR A 6 -40.40 1.20 14.55
C THR A 6 -41.35 0.30 13.77
N VAL A 7 -42.21 0.86 12.91
CA VAL A 7 -43.09 0.07 12.04
C VAL A 7 -42.27 -0.75 11.06
N LEU A 8 -41.26 -0.16 10.40
CA LEU A 8 -40.41 -0.87 9.45
C LEU A 8 -39.62 -2.00 10.12
N LEU A 9 -39.06 -1.78 11.32
CA LEU A 9 -38.40 -2.83 12.11
C LEU A 9 -39.37 -3.95 12.54
N ARG A 10 -40.62 -3.61 12.84
CA ARG A 10 -41.64 -4.62 13.15
C ARG A 10 -42.03 -5.43 11.92
N VAL A 11 -42.17 -4.76 10.78
CA VAL A 11 -42.52 -5.39 9.49
C VAL A 11 -41.37 -6.27 9.00
N SER A 12 -40.11 -5.83 9.17
CA SER A 12 -38.94 -6.63 8.76
C SER A 12 -38.75 -7.91 9.59
N LYS A 13 -39.39 -8.01 10.77
CA LYS A 13 -39.46 -9.22 11.60
C LYS A 13 -40.66 -10.11 11.29
N ALA A 14 -41.60 -9.70 10.45
CA ALA A 14 -42.82 -10.47 10.19
C ALA A 14 -42.49 -11.77 9.42
N PRO A 15 -42.63 -12.96 10.04
CA PRO A 15 -42.16 -14.22 9.44
C PRO A 15 -43.06 -14.72 8.30
N GLN A 16 -44.28 -14.17 8.17
CA GLN A 16 -45.30 -14.67 7.24
C GLN A 16 -45.15 -14.13 5.81
N ASP A 17 -44.44 -13.01 5.60
CA ASP A 17 -44.25 -12.42 4.28
C ASP A 17 -42.80 -11.94 4.11
N VAL A 18 -41.98 -12.81 3.51
CA VAL A 18 -40.55 -12.57 3.31
C VAL A 18 -40.29 -11.43 2.32
N HIS A 19 -41.19 -11.19 1.36
CA HIS A 19 -41.06 -10.10 0.39
C HIS A 19 -41.39 -8.75 1.04
N LEU A 20 -42.42 -8.70 1.89
CA LEU A 20 -42.72 -7.51 2.67
C LEU A 20 -41.58 -7.18 3.65
N ALA A 21 -40.98 -8.19 4.28
CA ALA A 21 -39.81 -8.01 5.14
C ALA A 21 -38.62 -7.46 4.35
N ALA A 22 -38.34 -8.00 3.16
CA ALA A 22 -37.27 -7.50 2.29
C ALA A 22 -37.53 -6.05 1.84
N ALA A 23 -38.77 -5.70 1.49
CA ALA A 23 -39.15 -4.33 1.17
C ALA A 23 -38.92 -3.39 2.37
N ALA A 24 -39.20 -3.85 3.59
CA ALA A 24 -38.89 -3.09 4.79
C ALA A 24 -37.38 -2.86 4.97
N HIS A 25 -36.53 -3.87 4.72
CA HIS A 25 -35.07 -3.71 4.72
C HIS A 25 -34.56 -2.75 3.64
N VAL A 26 -35.13 -2.78 2.44
CA VAL A 26 -34.86 -1.80 1.37
C VAL A 26 -35.20 -0.38 1.84
N GLN A 27 -36.38 -0.17 2.42
CA GLN A 27 -36.78 1.14 2.92
C GLN A 27 -35.88 1.62 4.07
N LEU A 28 -35.49 0.72 4.97
CA LEU A 28 -34.50 1.00 6.00
C LEU A 28 -33.15 1.39 5.38
N SER A 29 -32.70 0.70 4.32
CA SER A 29 -31.45 1.02 3.61
C SER A 29 -31.50 2.42 3.00
N MET A 30 -32.62 2.79 2.36
CA MET A 30 -32.85 4.14 1.85
C MET A 30 -32.86 5.21 2.95
N LEU A 31 -33.43 4.90 4.12
CA LEU A 31 -33.43 5.80 5.28
C LEU A 31 -32.02 5.97 5.86
N SER A 32 -31.20 4.93 5.83
CA SER A 32 -29.82 4.94 6.31
C SER A 32 -28.85 5.73 5.43
N MET A 33 -29.27 6.24 4.26
CA MET A 33 -28.51 7.28 3.54
C MET A 33 -28.36 8.56 4.38
N ASP A 34 -29.23 8.78 5.37
CA ASP A 34 -29.08 9.81 6.38
C ASP A 34 -28.26 9.25 7.57
N GLY A 35 -27.02 9.70 7.71
CA GLY A 35 -26.12 9.19 8.76
C GLY A 35 -26.63 9.38 10.20
N LEU A 36 -27.51 10.36 10.46
CA LEU A 36 -28.15 10.50 11.79
C LEU A 36 -29.19 9.41 12.02
N LEU A 37 -29.93 9.02 10.98
CA LEU A 37 -30.87 7.91 11.05
C LEU A 37 -30.15 6.57 11.11
N ALA A 38 -29.06 6.39 10.36
CA ALA A 38 -28.23 5.18 10.45
C ALA A 38 -27.72 4.97 11.88
N LYS A 39 -27.20 6.03 12.52
CA LYS A 39 -26.79 5.99 13.95
C LYS A 39 -27.94 5.67 14.88
N LYS A 40 -29.10 6.29 14.66
CA LYS A 40 -30.28 6.01 15.49
C LYS A 40 -30.75 4.57 15.32
N LEU A 41 -30.75 4.04 14.10
CA LEU A 41 -31.13 2.66 13.81
C LEU A 41 -30.17 1.69 14.49
N ALA A 42 -28.86 1.94 14.38
CA ALA A 42 -27.80 1.19 15.04
C ALA A 42 -27.90 1.18 16.59
N SER A 43 -28.52 2.19 17.18
CA SER A 43 -28.73 2.25 18.65
C SER A 43 -29.89 1.36 19.15
N LEU A 44 -30.71 0.81 18.25
CA LEU A 44 -31.86 -0.01 18.62
C LEU A 44 -31.46 -1.49 18.67
N PRO A 45 -31.66 -2.21 19.79
CA PRO A 45 -31.35 -3.64 19.88
C PRO A 45 -32.05 -4.49 18.82
N GLU A 46 -33.29 -4.13 18.49
CA GLU A 46 -34.12 -4.85 17.52
C GLU A 46 -33.52 -4.81 16.11
N PHE A 47 -32.70 -3.80 15.79
CA PHE A 47 -32.07 -3.67 14.49
C PHE A 47 -31.12 -4.85 14.20
N PHE A 48 -30.29 -5.23 15.18
CA PHE A 48 -29.34 -6.35 15.02
C PHE A 48 -30.08 -7.67 14.77
N GLU A 49 -31.16 -7.93 15.53
CA GLU A 49 -32.04 -9.07 15.29
C GLU A 49 -32.62 -9.06 13.88
N THR A 50 -33.06 -7.89 13.37
CA THR A 50 -33.60 -7.81 12.02
C THR A 50 -32.58 -8.05 10.92
N LEU A 51 -31.30 -7.76 11.17
CA LEU A 51 -30.22 -8.10 10.24
C LEU A 51 -29.95 -9.60 10.25
N VAL A 52 -29.86 -10.21 11.44
CA VAL A 52 -29.72 -11.67 11.57
C VAL A 52 -30.89 -12.39 10.89
N ASP A 53 -32.13 -11.97 11.14
CA ASP A 53 -33.33 -12.52 10.48
C ASP A 53 -33.28 -12.39 8.94
N ALA A 54 -32.64 -11.33 8.43
CA ALA A 54 -32.45 -11.15 6.99
C ALA A 54 -31.40 -12.12 6.44
N LEU A 55 -30.29 -12.29 7.16
CA LEU A 55 -29.19 -13.17 6.82
C LEU A 55 -29.55 -14.66 6.98
N GLU A 56 -30.48 -15.01 7.85
CA GLU A 56 -30.99 -16.39 7.96
C GLU A 56 -32.17 -16.67 7.02
N SER A 57 -32.59 -15.67 6.23
CA SER A 57 -33.74 -15.83 5.35
C SER A 57 -33.44 -16.80 4.20
N PRO A 58 -34.39 -17.68 3.82
CA PRO A 58 -34.25 -18.50 2.61
C PRO A 58 -34.43 -17.69 1.31
N CYS A 59 -34.72 -16.38 1.39
CA CYS A 59 -34.93 -15.52 0.23
C CYS A 59 -33.71 -14.64 -0.03
N ASP A 60 -33.04 -14.87 -1.15
CA ASP A 60 -31.87 -14.11 -1.56
C ASP A 60 -32.13 -12.60 -1.64
N PHE A 61 -33.34 -12.20 -2.05
CA PHE A 61 -33.71 -10.78 -2.11
C PHE A 61 -33.71 -10.12 -0.72
N ARG A 62 -34.15 -10.85 0.31
CA ARG A 62 -34.09 -10.37 1.69
C ARG A 62 -32.66 -10.34 2.21
N ILE A 63 -31.84 -11.33 1.88
CA ILE A 63 -30.41 -11.34 2.21
C ILE A 63 -29.71 -10.14 1.59
N MET A 64 -29.89 -9.90 0.28
CA MET A 64 -29.31 -8.76 -0.43
C MET A 64 -29.76 -7.41 0.16
N ALA A 65 -31.05 -7.27 0.49
CA ALA A 65 -31.57 -6.07 1.14
C ALA A 65 -30.97 -5.86 2.55
N GLY A 66 -30.82 -6.93 3.33
CA GLY A 66 -30.20 -6.90 4.65
C GLY A 66 -28.72 -6.53 4.59
N LEU A 67 -27.94 -7.14 3.69
CA LEU A 67 -26.53 -6.81 3.48
C LEU A 67 -26.35 -5.39 2.95
N SER A 68 -27.22 -4.94 2.03
CA SER A 68 -27.22 -3.55 1.55
C SER A 68 -27.46 -2.56 2.68
N LEU A 69 -28.44 -2.84 3.55
CA LEU A 69 -28.68 -2.04 4.76
C LEU A 69 -27.46 -2.05 5.70
N LEU A 70 -26.82 -3.20 5.89
CA LEU A 70 -25.62 -3.32 6.71
C LEU A 70 -24.47 -2.45 6.20
N VAL A 71 -24.14 -2.50 4.90
CA VAL A 71 -23.12 -1.64 4.26
C VAL A 71 -23.42 -0.16 4.54
N ARG A 72 -24.68 0.27 4.39
CA ARG A 72 -25.09 1.67 4.66
C ARG A 72 -24.93 2.06 6.13
N VAL A 73 -25.27 1.18 7.06
CA VAL A 73 -25.15 1.47 8.49
C VAL A 73 -23.68 1.55 8.91
N LEU A 74 -22.81 0.71 8.35
CA LEU A 74 -21.37 0.76 8.60
C LEU A 74 -20.76 2.12 8.26
N GLU A 75 -21.26 2.84 7.24
CA GLU A 75 -20.77 4.19 6.88
C GLU A 75 -20.91 5.21 8.05
N SER A 76 -21.81 4.95 8.99
CA SER A 76 -22.12 5.87 10.11
C SER A 76 -22.00 5.23 11.50
N ALA A 77 -21.57 3.96 11.59
CA ALA A 77 -21.49 3.22 12.84
C ALA A 77 -20.45 3.81 13.81
N ASP A 78 -20.76 3.79 15.11
CA ASP A 78 -19.79 4.06 16.18
C ASP A 78 -19.17 2.76 16.70
N THR A 79 -18.19 2.88 17.60
CA THR A 79 -17.45 1.73 18.12
C THR A 79 -18.36 0.70 18.79
N ASP A 80 -19.31 1.13 19.61
CA ASP A 80 -20.23 0.25 20.33
C ASP A 80 -21.11 -0.54 19.34
N CYS A 81 -21.58 0.13 18.28
CA CYS A 81 -22.30 -0.54 17.19
C CYS A 81 -21.41 -1.54 16.46
N LEU A 82 -20.17 -1.18 16.12
CA LEU A 82 -19.24 -2.06 15.41
C LEU A 82 -18.89 -3.32 16.22
N ASP A 83 -18.67 -3.19 17.53
CA ASP A 83 -18.44 -4.32 18.42
C ASP A 83 -19.65 -5.27 18.43
N LYS A 84 -20.87 -4.70 18.51
CA LYS A 84 -22.11 -5.48 18.49
C LYS A 84 -22.38 -6.14 17.13
N LEU A 85 -22.11 -5.44 16.02
CA LEU A 85 -22.13 -6.05 14.69
C LEU A 85 -21.13 -7.20 14.62
N GLY A 86 -19.95 -7.03 15.21
CA GLY A 86 -18.90 -8.04 15.28
C GLY A 86 -19.31 -9.32 16.01
N SER A 87 -20.04 -9.19 17.12
CA SER A 87 -20.53 -10.35 17.88
C SER A 87 -21.75 -11.01 17.26
N ASP A 88 -22.71 -10.21 16.78
CA ASP A 88 -24.07 -10.71 16.49
C ASP A 88 -24.31 -10.92 14.99
N VAL A 89 -23.68 -10.13 14.11
CA VAL A 89 -24.02 -10.09 12.67
C VAL A 89 -22.88 -10.65 11.80
N MET A 90 -21.64 -10.26 12.08
CA MET A 90 -20.48 -10.66 11.27
C MET A 90 -20.26 -12.18 11.17
N PRO A 91 -20.53 -13.01 12.20
CA PRO A 91 -20.44 -14.46 12.05
C PRO A 91 -21.34 -15.00 10.92
N HIS A 92 -22.56 -14.46 10.77
CA HIS A 92 -23.47 -14.85 9.69
C HIS A 92 -22.97 -14.38 8.32
N VAL A 93 -22.38 -13.18 8.25
CA VAL A 93 -21.75 -12.67 7.01
C VAL A 93 -20.56 -13.55 6.61
N GLN A 94 -19.73 -13.96 7.57
CA GLN A 94 -18.62 -14.88 7.32
C GLN A 94 -19.12 -16.24 6.80
N ASP A 95 -20.19 -16.78 7.37
CA ASP A 95 -20.81 -18.02 6.91
C ASP A 95 -21.24 -17.94 5.44
N PHE A 96 -21.74 -16.80 4.98
CA PHE A 96 -22.06 -16.60 3.55
C PHE A 96 -20.82 -16.62 2.66
N ILE A 97 -19.73 -15.97 3.08
CA ILE A 97 -18.46 -15.96 2.35
C ILE A 97 -17.92 -17.40 2.22
N ILE A 98 -17.98 -18.17 3.31
CA ILE A 98 -17.44 -19.53 3.37
C ILE A 98 -18.27 -20.52 2.56
N ARG A 99 -19.60 -20.42 2.63
CA ARG A 99 -20.53 -21.34 1.95
C ARG A 99 -20.83 -20.94 0.50
N ALA A 100 -20.30 -19.80 0.04
CA ALA A 100 -20.52 -19.37 -1.32
C ALA A 100 -20.07 -20.45 -2.31
N GLN A 101 -20.94 -20.75 -3.27
CA GLN A 101 -20.65 -21.67 -4.36
C GLN A 101 -20.32 -20.94 -5.65
N ALA A 102 -20.58 -19.63 -5.72
CA ALA A 102 -20.28 -18.80 -6.87
C ALA A 102 -20.00 -17.37 -6.39
N GLU A 103 -19.28 -16.61 -7.21
CA GLU A 103 -19.23 -15.16 -7.06
C GLU A 103 -20.57 -14.62 -7.55
N ASP A 104 -21.37 -14.10 -6.62
CA ASP A 104 -22.70 -13.56 -6.85
C ASP A 104 -22.87 -12.27 -6.04
N ILE A 105 -24.01 -11.58 -6.19
CA ILE A 105 -24.24 -10.31 -5.47
C ILE A 105 -24.20 -10.50 -3.95
N VAL A 106 -24.72 -11.62 -3.43
CA VAL A 106 -24.73 -11.88 -1.99
C VAL A 106 -23.30 -12.00 -1.48
N PHE A 107 -22.47 -12.77 -2.18
CA PHE A 107 -21.05 -12.91 -1.88
C PHE A 107 -20.33 -11.55 -1.90
N ASN A 108 -20.51 -10.74 -2.94
CA ASN A 108 -19.88 -9.43 -3.06
C ASN A 108 -20.29 -8.50 -1.90
N LEU A 109 -21.59 -8.44 -1.58
CA LEU A 109 -22.09 -7.62 -0.47
C LEU A 109 -21.61 -8.13 0.89
N SER A 110 -21.49 -9.45 1.07
CA SER A 110 -20.93 -10.05 2.28
C SER A 110 -19.46 -9.69 2.45
N VAL A 111 -18.66 -9.81 1.39
CA VAL A 111 -17.26 -9.37 1.37
C VAL A 111 -17.14 -7.88 1.68
N GLN A 112 -17.90 -7.04 0.99
CA GLN A 112 -17.87 -5.58 1.15
C GLN A 112 -18.21 -5.17 2.58
N SER A 113 -19.33 -5.69 3.12
CA SER A 113 -19.74 -5.37 4.50
C SER A 113 -18.72 -5.85 5.52
N TRP A 114 -18.12 -7.03 5.32
CA TRP A 114 -17.10 -7.54 6.23
C TRP A 114 -15.80 -6.71 6.19
N VAL A 115 -15.30 -6.37 5.01
CA VAL A 115 -14.11 -5.51 4.85
C VAL A 115 -14.35 -4.13 5.45
N GLN A 116 -15.50 -3.51 5.18
CA GLN A 116 -15.85 -2.21 5.74
C GLN A 116 -15.96 -2.25 7.26
N TRP A 117 -16.56 -3.30 7.83
CA TRP A 117 -16.60 -3.47 9.29
C TRP A 117 -15.19 -3.61 9.89
N ALA A 118 -14.36 -4.48 9.31
CA ALA A 118 -13.01 -4.77 9.81
C ALA A 118 -12.09 -3.53 9.75
N THR A 119 -12.18 -2.74 8.69
CA THR A 119 -11.40 -1.51 8.51
C THR A 119 -11.82 -0.40 9.48
N LEU A 120 -13.12 -0.32 9.81
CA LEU A 120 -13.63 0.64 10.79
C LEU A 120 -13.30 0.25 12.24
N LEU A 121 -13.22 -1.05 12.55
CA LEU A 121 -13.01 -1.57 13.92
C LEU A 121 -11.52 -1.66 14.33
N TYR A 122 -10.72 -0.64 14.01
CA TYR A 122 -9.28 -0.66 14.31
C TYR A 122 -8.93 -0.64 15.82
N ARG A 123 -9.86 -0.22 16.68
CA ARG A 123 -9.67 -0.15 18.15
C ARG A 123 -9.84 -1.50 18.85
N SER A 124 -10.55 -2.44 18.23
CA SER A 124 -10.86 -3.77 18.77
C SER A 124 -10.12 -4.84 17.97
N ALA A 125 -8.79 -4.68 17.87
CA ALA A 125 -7.97 -5.44 16.94
C ALA A 125 -8.05 -6.96 17.12
N SER A 126 -8.23 -7.44 18.35
CA SER A 126 -8.34 -8.87 18.65
C SER A 126 -9.54 -9.53 17.96
N VAL A 127 -10.70 -8.86 17.94
CA VAL A 127 -11.93 -9.39 17.33
C VAL A 127 -11.76 -9.51 15.82
N VAL A 128 -11.20 -8.47 15.19
CA VAL A 128 -10.94 -8.46 13.75
C VAL A 128 -9.88 -9.50 13.38
N ILE A 129 -8.77 -9.60 14.12
CA ILE A 129 -7.72 -10.58 13.87
C ILE A 129 -8.24 -12.02 14.00
N CYS A 130 -9.03 -12.31 15.03
CA CYS A 130 -9.69 -13.62 15.17
C CYS A 130 -10.64 -13.90 13.99
N SER A 131 -11.41 -12.89 13.57
CA SER A 131 -12.31 -12.98 12.42
C SER A 131 -11.55 -13.26 11.12
N MET A 132 -10.40 -12.61 10.91
CA MET A 132 -9.50 -12.85 9.77
C MET A 132 -8.95 -14.29 9.79
N GLY A 133 -8.47 -14.76 10.94
CA GLY A 133 -7.95 -16.13 11.10
C GLY A 133 -9.01 -17.19 10.79
N ARG A 134 -10.27 -16.97 11.21
CA ARG A 134 -11.38 -17.87 10.86
C ARG A 134 -11.59 -17.95 9.34
N LEU A 135 -11.65 -16.81 8.64
CA LEU A 135 -11.83 -16.81 7.17
C LEU A 135 -10.67 -17.50 6.45
N ALA A 136 -9.43 -17.25 6.91
CA ALA A 136 -8.25 -17.92 6.38
C ALA A 136 -8.35 -19.45 6.51
N MET A 137 -8.72 -19.95 7.69
CA MET A 137 -8.90 -21.38 7.95
C MET A 137 -10.05 -21.98 7.14
N SER A 138 -11.16 -21.27 7.02
CA SER A 138 -12.34 -21.74 6.30
C SER A 138 -12.16 -21.81 4.78
N CYS A 139 -11.09 -21.24 4.21
CA CYS A 139 -10.75 -21.45 2.81
C CYS A 139 -10.48 -22.92 2.45
N GLN A 140 -10.26 -23.80 3.44
CA GLN A 140 -10.19 -25.26 3.25
C GLN A 140 -11.53 -25.88 2.83
N ASP A 141 -12.63 -25.28 3.26
CA ASP A 141 -13.99 -25.81 3.08
C ASP A 141 -14.63 -25.27 1.80
N VAL A 142 -14.14 -24.12 1.31
CA VAL A 142 -14.55 -23.51 0.05
C VAL A 142 -14.30 -24.45 -1.12
N GLU A 143 -15.32 -24.67 -1.96
CA GLU A 143 -15.23 -25.54 -3.14
C GLU A 143 -14.46 -24.90 -4.30
N ARG A 144 -14.68 -23.59 -4.52
CA ARG A 144 -14.14 -22.85 -5.65
C ARG A 144 -12.90 -22.05 -5.25
N ARG A 145 -11.79 -22.27 -5.94
CA ARG A 145 -10.55 -21.50 -5.78
C ARG A 145 -10.79 -19.98 -5.84
N GLN A 146 -11.69 -19.58 -6.71
CA GLN A 146 -12.14 -18.21 -6.93
C GLN A 146 -12.44 -17.45 -5.62
N ILE A 147 -13.19 -18.11 -4.75
CA ILE A 147 -13.62 -17.56 -3.48
C ILE A 147 -12.43 -17.47 -2.50
N ALA A 148 -11.55 -18.47 -2.47
CA ALA A 148 -10.34 -18.42 -1.65
C ALA A 148 -9.41 -17.27 -2.06
N SER A 149 -9.22 -17.03 -3.37
CA SER A 149 -8.47 -15.88 -3.89
C SER A 149 -9.14 -14.55 -3.51
N HIS A 150 -10.47 -14.48 -3.52
CA HIS A 150 -11.21 -13.33 -3.03
C HIS A 150 -10.98 -13.07 -1.54
N VAL A 151 -11.08 -14.11 -0.70
CA VAL A 151 -10.82 -14.01 0.75
C VAL A 151 -9.40 -13.50 0.99
N LEU A 152 -8.39 -14.03 0.27
CA LEU A 152 -7.01 -13.55 0.36
C LEU A 152 -6.88 -12.04 0.08
N ARG A 153 -7.60 -11.52 -0.92
CA ARG A 153 -7.61 -10.08 -1.23
C ARG A 153 -8.29 -9.25 -0.15
N CYS A 154 -9.40 -9.73 0.39
CA CYS A 154 -10.08 -9.07 1.49
C CYS A 154 -9.15 -8.94 2.70
N LEU A 155 -8.46 -10.04 3.04
CA LEU A 155 -7.48 -10.06 4.12
C LEU A 155 -6.30 -9.13 3.84
N GLU A 156 -5.80 -9.09 2.61
CA GLU A 156 -4.76 -8.13 2.20
C GLU A 156 -5.22 -6.68 2.35
N GLN A 157 -6.40 -6.34 1.82
CA GLN A 157 -6.97 -4.99 1.90
C GLN A 157 -7.10 -4.52 3.35
N ILE A 158 -7.69 -5.35 4.21
CA ILE A 158 -7.80 -5.04 5.64
C ILE A 158 -6.43 -4.84 6.26
N THR A 159 -5.46 -5.72 5.95
CA THR A 159 -4.10 -5.60 6.49
C THR A 159 -3.45 -4.27 6.05
N ALA A 160 -3.62 -3.89 4.79
CA ALA A 160 -3.07 -2.66 4.22
C ALA A 160 -3.71 -1.38 4.78
N GLU A 161 -5.03 -1.38 4.98
CA GLU A 161 -5.80 -0.21 5.42
C GLU A 161 -5.82 -0.04 6.94
N SER A 162 -5.99 -1.14 7.70
CA SER A 162 -6.23 -1.10 9.15
C SER A 162 -4.97 -1.15 10.01
N ARG A 163 -3.86 -1.70 9.48
CA ARG A 163 -2.58 -1.95 10.19
C ARG A 163 -2.71 -2.83 11.45
N LEU A 164 -3.82 -3.53 11.63
CA LEU A 164 -4.12 -4.29 12.86
C LEU A 164 -3.09 -5.39 13.16
N ILE A 165 -2.54 -5.99 12.11
CA ILE A 165 -1.56 -7.07 12.22
C ILE A 165 -0.19 -6.54 12.70
N PHE A 166 0.15 -5.30 12.38
CA PHE A 166 1.43 -4.72 12.76
C PHE A 166 1.47 -4.39 14.27
N ASP A 167 0.46 -3.69 14.78
CA ASP A 167 0.45 -3.17 16.17
C ASP A 167 0.30 -4.27 17.24
N ASN A 168 -0.12 -5.47 16.86
CA ASN A 168 -0.33 -6.58 17.79
C ASN A 168 0.78 -7.62 17.68
N SER A 169 1.80 -7.47 18.53
CA SER A 169 2.86 -8.46 18.73
C SER A 169 2.43 -9.75 19.41
N GLN A 170 1.15 -9.86 19.83
CA GLN A 170 0.62 -11.09 20.41
C GLN A 170 0.25 -12.12 19.32
N ASP A 171 0.49 -13.40 19.63
CA ASP A 171 0.33 -14.62 18.81
C ASP A 171 -0.97 -14.74 17.96
N PHE A 172 -1.98 -13.91 18.20
CA PHE A 172 -3.23 -13.91 17.44
C PHE A 172 -3.04 -13.62 15.93
N SER A 173 -1.98 -12.92 15.55
CA SER A 173 -1.65 -12.67 14.13
C SER A 173 -1.08 -13.89 13.38
N GLY A 174 -0.70 -14.95 14.11
CA GLY A 174 -0.06 -16.13 13.55
C GLY A 174 -0.88 -16.75 12.41
N GLN A 175 -2.15 -17.06 12.63
CA GLN A 175 -2.96 -17.78 11.64
C GLN A 175 -3.06 -17.03 10.30
N THR A 176 -3.37 -15.74 10.33
CA THR A 176 -3.49 -14.92 9.11
C THR A 176 -2.14 -14.74 8.41
N ARG A 177 -1.06 -14.49 9.15
CA ARG A 177 0.29 -14.39 8.55
C ARG A 177 0.72 -15.72 7.93
N MET A 178 0.47 -16.83 8.61
CA MET A 178 0.73 -18.18 8.10
C MET A 178 -0.10 -18.48 6.86
N PHE A 179 -1.32 -17.95 6.77
CA PHE A 179 -2.12 -18.05 5.56
C PHE A 179 -1.50 -17.29 4.39
N PHE A 180 -1.04 -16.06 4.61
CA PHE A 180 -0.33 -15.29 3.58
C PHE A 180 0.93 -16.03 3.12
N LEU A 181 1.74 -16.56 4.05
CA LEU A 181 2.91 -17.38 3.71
C LEU A 181 2.54 -18.59 2.86
N ALA A 182 1.52 -19.36 3.26
CA ALA A 182 1.07 -20.50 2.49
C ALA A 182 0.53 -20.09 1.10
N ALA A 183 -0.19 -18.97 1.01
CA ALA A 183 -0.76 -18.44 -0.22
C ALA A 183 0.29 -17.98 -1.24
N LEU A 184 1.56 -17.77 -0.83
CA LEU A 184 2.66 -17.59 -1.78
C LEU A 184 2.93 -18.84 -2.63
N GLN A 185 2.38 -20.02 -2.28
CA GLN A 185 2.40 -21.21 -3.14
C GLN A 185 1.27 -21.25 -4.17
N TYR A 186 0.33 -20.30 -4.16
CA TYR A 186 -0.72 -20.25 -5.18
C TYR A 186 -0.08 -20.12 -6.56
N ASP A 187 -0.67 -20.77 -7.56
CA ASP A 187 -0.17 -20.74 -8.94
C ASP A 187 -0.45 -19.39 -9.63
N SER A 188 -1.46 -18.64 -9.20
CA SER A 188 -1.72 -17.30 -9.73
C SER A 188 -0.72 -16.31 -9.17
N ALA A 189 -0.03 -15.62 -10.08
CA ALA A 189 0.86 -14.51 -9.73
C ALA A 189 0.11 -13.38 -9.00
N ALA A 190 -1.16 -13.12 -9.34
CA ALA A 190 -1.98 -12.11 -8.66
C ALA A 190 -2.28 -12.47 -7.20
N ASP A 191 -2.49 -13.75 -6.91
CA ASP A 191 -2.69 -14.23 -5.55
C ASP A 191 -1.38 -14.16 -4.75
N ARG A 192 -0.25 -14.57 -5.34
CA ARG A 192 1.06 -14.42 -4.69
C ARG A 192 1.41 -12.96 -4.43
N LEU A 193 1.06 -12.04 -5.33
CA LEU A 193 1.22 -10.61 -5.12
C LEU A 193 0.33 -10.11 -3.97
N SER A 194 -0.89 -10.63 -3.84
CA SER A 194 -1.77 -10.32 -2.71
C SER A 194 -1.20 -10.82 -1.39
N ALA A 195 -0.73 -12.05 -1.35
CA ALA A 195 -0.05 -12.62 -0.18
C ALA A 195 1.21 -11.82 0.21
N LEU A 196 2.07 -11.50 -0.76
CA LEU A 196 3.30 -10.73 -0.51
C LEU A 196 3.01 -9.30 -0.05
N ARG A 197 2.00 -8.64 -0.63
CA ARG A 197 1.53 -7.33 -0.15
C ARG A 197 1.03 -7.43 1.28
N ALA A 198 0.19 -8.41 1.58
CA ALA A 198 -0.33 -8.59 2.92
C ALA A 198 0.80 -8.81 3.94
N LEU A 199 1.83 -9.59 3.60
CA LEU A 199 3.05 -9.74 4.41
C LEU A 199 3.80 -8.42 4.57
N TYR A 200 4.04 -7.69 3.48
CA TYR A 200 4.64 -6.35 3.54
C TYR A 200 3.89 -5.44 4.51
N TYR A 201 2.56 -5.33 4.38
CA TYR A 201 1.74 -4.50 5.27
C TYR A 201 1.63 -5.04 6.70
N SER A 202 1.87 -6.34 6.93
CA SER A 202 1.89 -6.95 8.27
C SER A 202 3.09 -6.52 9.11
N PHE A 203 4.21 -6.20 8.46
CA PHE A 203 5.47 -5.78 9.11
C PHE A 203 5.80 -4.31 8.90
N ARG A 204 5.13 -3.66 7.95
CA ARG A 204 5.35 -2.25 7.65
C ARG A 204 5.01 -1.40 8.87
N ARG A 205 6.05 -0.87 9.51
CA ARG A 205 5.91 0.15 10.55
C ARG A 205 5.05 1.30 10.01
N PRO A 206 4.07 1.82 10.79
CA PRO A 206 3.36 3.03 10.47
C PRO A 206 4.37 4.02 9.95
N ILE A 207 4.18 4.42 8.71
CA ILE A 207 4.78 5.63 8.20
C ILE A 207 4.17 6.73 9.06
N SER A 208 4.72 6.96 10.26
CA SER A 208 4.86 8.30 10.79
C SER A 208 5.69 9.03 9.75
N HIS A 209 5.02 9.46 8.68
CA HIS A 209 5.59 10.36 7.68
C HIS A 209 7.04 10.02 7.26
N CYS A 210 7.43 8.75 7.10
CA CYS A 210 8.82 8.38 6.79
C CYS A 210 9.33 8.93 5.44
N TRP A 211 8.41 9.46 4.61
CA TRP A 211 8.68 10.25 3.41
C TRP A 211 8.24 11.72 3.48
N ASP A 212 7.48 12.14 4.49
CA ASP A 212 7.22 13.57 4.75
C ASP A 212 8.26 14.04 5.77
N ARG A 213 9.37 14.55 5.22
CA ARG A 213 10.65 14.79 5.90
C ARG A 213 10.61 15.83 7.02
N HIS A 214 9.48 16.50 7.27
CA HIS A 214 9.43 17.58 8.26
C HIS A 214 9.55 17.09 9.71
N SER A 215 9.39 15.78 9.99
CA SER A 215 9.71 15.20 11.31
C SER A 215 11.11 14.57 11.41
N ARG A 216 11.98 14.74 10.39
CA ARG A 216 13.35 14.16 10.32
C ARG A 216 14.44 15.03 10.97
N ILE A 217 14.25 15.48 12.20
CA ILE A 217 15.41 15.97 12.98
C ILE A 217 16.31 14.79 13.42
N ASP A 218 15.84 13.53 13.27
CA ASP A 218 16.45 12.38 13.95
C ASP A 218 16.68 11.14 13.06
N ARG A 219 16.96 11.29 11.76
CA ARG A 219 17.59 10.18 11.00
C ARG A 219 19.09 10.28 11.15
N THR A 220 19.71 9.29 11.79
CA THR A 220 21.12 9.05 11.57
C THR A 220 21.29 8.61 10.12
N SER A 221 22.32 9.11 9.45
CA SER A 221 22.68 8.62 8.12
C SER A 221 23.08 7.16 8.23
N VAL A 222 22.77 6.33 7.24
CA VAL A 222 23.38 4.99 7.19
C VAL A 222 24.87 5.22 6.94
N TYR A 223 25.70 4.88 7.91
CA TYR A 223 27.15 5.06 7.84
C TYR A 223 27.88 3.78 8.24
N PRO A 224 28.97 3.45 7.55
CA PRO A 224 29.83 2.37 8.00
C PRO A 224 30.43 2.72 9.37
N LEU A 225 30.23 1.85 10.37
CA LEU A 225 30.83 1.87 11.69
C LEU A 225 32.28 1.37 11.67
N THR A 226 32.57 0.42 10.77
CA THR A 226 33.86 -0.25 10.66
C THR A 226 34.07 -0.71 9.23
N THR A 227 35.31 -1.03 8.88
CA THR A 227 35.63 -1.81 7.70
C THR A 227 35.61 -3.30 8.03
N MET A 228 35.54 -4.15 7.01
CA MET A 228 35.56 -5.60 7.15
C MET A 228 36.49 -6.20 6.11
N THR A 229 37.23 -7.25 6.46
CA THR A 229 38.02 -8.03 5.49
C THR A 229 37.24 -9.26 5.00
N ALA A 230 37.70 -9.89 3.91
CA ALA A 230 37.13 -11.17 3.46
C ALA A 230 37.25 -12.29 4.53
N ALA A 231 38.30 -12.24 5.37
CA ALA A 231 38.45 -13.16 6.49
C ALA A 231 37.38 -12.93 7.57
N ASP A 232 37.09 -11.66 7.86
CA ASP A 232 36.01 -11.28 8.79
C ASP A 232 34.64 -11.72 8.25
N TYR A 233 34.37 -11.55 6.95
CA TYR A 233 33.15 -12.07 6.30
C TYR A 233 32.97 -13.57 6.55
N THR A 234 34.03 -14.34 6.31
CA THR A 234 34.00 -15.80 6.50
C THR A 234 33.75 -16.16 7.97
N CYS A 235 34.38 -15.43 8.89
CA CYS A 235 34.18 -15.61 10.33
C CYS A 235 32.74 -15.28 10.76
N ILE A 236 32.15 -14.23 10.21
CA ILE A 236 30.82 -13.73 10.56
C ILE A 236 29.71 -14.64 10.04
N THR A 237 29.83 -15.03 8.78
CA THR A 237 28.75 -15.71 8.05
C THR A 237 28.88 -17.24 8.15
N GLY A 238 30.07 -17.74 8.51
CA GLY A 238 30.42 -19.16 8.39
C GLY A 238 30.52 -19.64 6.94
N GLN A 239 30.43 -18.73 5.95
CA GLN A 239 30.47 -19.04 4.53
C GLN A 239 31.84 -18.64 3.96
N SER A 240 32.50 -19.58 3.28
CA SER A 240 33.67 -19.30 2.44
C SER A 240 33.29 -18.95 0.99
N GLN A 241 32.02 -19.13 0.64
CA GLN A 241 31.47 -18.76 -0.66
C GLN A 241 30.96 -17.31 -0.59
N PHE A 242 31.55 -16.44 -1.39
CA PHE A 242 31.16 -15.04 -1.50
C PHE A 242 30.04 -14.80 -2.52
N TYR A 243 29.45 -15.86 -3.06
CA TYR A 243 28.28 -15.80 -3.95
C TYR A 243 28.42 -14.79 -5.10
N ASP A 244 29.57 -14.83 -5.77
CA ASP A 244 29.96 -13.93 -6.86
C ASP A 244 30.14 -12.45 -6.48
N LEU A 245 30.14 -12.12 -5.19
CA LEU A 245 30.48 -10.77 -4.70
C LEU A 245 31.97 -10.51 -4.86
N ASP A 246 32.31 -9.27 -5.18
CA ASP A 246 33.71 -8.83 -5.25
C ASP A 246 34.29 -8.73 -3.84
N THR A 247 35.33 -9.53 -3.56
CA THR A 247 36.04 -9.54 -2.27
C THR A 247 37.29 -8.68 -2.27
N THR A 248 37.65 -8.10 -3.41
CA THR A 248 38.86 -7.29 -3.59
C THR A 248 38.64 -5.83 -3.19
N LEU A 249 37.38 -5.40 -3.12
CA LEU A 249 36.96 -4.05 -2.77
C LEU A 249 36.03 -4.09 -1.55
N SER A 250 36.14 -3.08 -0.68
CA SER A 250 35.21 -2.82 0.42
C SER A 250 34.41 -1.55 0.11
N ASP A 251 33.08 -1.67 0.06
CA ASP A 251 32.17 -0.54 -0.09
C ASP A 251 32.20 0.36 1.14
N ALA A 252 32.30 -0.24 2.33
CA ALA A 252 32.35 0.48 3.60
C ALA A 252 33.63 1.31 3.73
N GLU A 253 34.79 0.72 3.44
CA GLU A 253 36.08 1.43 3.44
C GLU A 253 36.08 2.60 2.47
N ARG A 254 35.68 2.34 1.21
CA ARG A 254 35.58 3.37 0.19
C ARG A 254 34.69 4.53 0.64
N LEU A 255 33.52 4.24 1.20
CA LEU A 255 32.60 5.29 1.65
C LEU A 255 33.16 6.07 2.86
N LEU A 256 33.86 5.41 3.79
CA LEU A 256 34.56 6.08 4.89
C LEU A 256 35.58 7.10 4.37
N ASP A 257 36.38 6.69 3.38
CA ASP A 257 37.41 7.55 2.79
C ASP A 257 36.79 8.80 2.13
N VAL A 258 35.76 8.62 1.31
CA VAL A 258 35.09 9.75 0.65
C VAL A 258 34.37 10.64 1.68
N ARG A 259 33.86 10.07 2.77
CA ARG A 259 33.24 10.85 3.87
C ARG A 259 34.24 11.63 4.70
N ALA A 260 35.45 11.11 4.91
CA ALA A 260 36.51 11.85 5.57
C ALA A 260 36.80 13.16 4.82
N GLU A 261 36.88 13.09 3.49
CA GLU A 261 37.05 14.27 2.63
C GLU A 261 35.86 15.24 2.70
N PHE A 262 34.63 14.71 2.78
CA PHE A 262 33.44 15.54 3.02
C PHE A 262 33.55 16.31 4.35
N TYR A 263 33.92 15.63 5.44
CA TYR A 263 34.07 16.27 6.75
C TYR A 263 35.17 17.31 6.77
N ASP A 264 36.28 17.08 6.08
CA ASP A 264 37.35 18.06 5.93
C ASP A 264 36.88 19.29 5.13
N GLY A 265 36.09 19.08 4.08
CA GLY A 265 35.44 20.17 3.34
C GLY A 265 34.50 21.00 4.23
N MET A 266 33.71 20.35 5.08
CA MET A 266 32.82 21.04 6.03
C MET A 266 33.60 21.80 7.11
N ARG A 267 34.68 21.23 7.66
CA ARG A 267 35.57 21.94 8.60
C ARG A 267 36.26 23.14 7.95
N ALA A 268 36.66 23.00 6.68
CA ALA A 268 37.20 24.10 5.90
C ALA A 268 36.15 25.20 5.70
N LEU A 269 34.88 24.87 5.45
CA LEU A 269 33.79 25.86 5.40
C LEU A 269 33.66 26.60 6.74
N CYS A 270 33.68 25.89 7.87
CA CYS A 270 33.55 26.48 9.20
C CYS A 270 34.61 27.55 9.51
N THR A 271 35.79 27.46 8.86
CA THR A 271 36.91 28.37 9.08
C THR A 271 37.04 29.45 8.00
N SER A 272 36.79 29.10 6.73
CA SER A 272 36.99 29.99 5.58
C SER A 272 35.73 30.76 5.17
N HIS A 273 34.55 30.27 5.52
CA HIS A 273 33.24 30.73 5.04
C HIS A 273 33.09 30.70 3.51
N ASP A 274 33.93 29.93 2.81
CA ASP A 274 33.94 29.83 1.35
C ASP A 274 32.99 28.73 0.83
N PHE A 275 31.76 29.13 0.51
CA PHE A 275 30.79 28.25 -0.11
C PHE A 275 31.11 27.84 -1.54
N HIS A 276 31.97 28.58 -2.26
CA HIS A 276 32.39 28.20 -3.61
C HIS A 276 33.36 27.02 -3.55
N ALA A 277 34.39 27.12 -2.70
CA ALA A 277 35.33 26.03 -2.45
C ALA A 277 34.63 24.78 -1.94
N LEU A 278 33.66 24.93 -1.02
CA LEU A 278 32.84 23.81 -0.58
C LEU A 278 32.04 23.22 -1.76
N ALA A 279 31.42 24.05 -2.61
CA ALA A 279 30.62 23.57 -3.73
C ALA A 279 31.44 22.72 -4.72
N GLU A 280 32.67 23.13 -5.03
CA GLU A 280 33.59 22.34 -5.86
C GLU A 280 33.96 21.00 -5.20
N THR A 281 34.22 21.02 -3.89
CA THR A 281 34.52 19.81 -3.12
C THR A 281 33.33 18.84 -3.14
N LEU A 282 32.12 19.33 -2.81
CA LEU A 282 30.91 18.51 -2.81
C LEU A 282 30.60 17.94 -4.20
N TYR A 283 30.78 18.73 -5.26
CA TYR A 283 30.60 18.24 -6.63
C TYR A 283 31.54 17.07 -6.96
N LYS A 284 32.83 17.18 -6.62
CA LYS A 284 33.81 16.09 -6.83
C LYS A 284 33.48 14.85 -6.01
N LEU A 285 33.04 15.02 -4.77
CA LEU A 285 32.66 13.93 -3.88
C LEU A 285 31.43 13.18 -4.42
N LEU A 286 30.39 13.91 -4.83
CA LEU A 286 29.18 13.32 -5.42
C LEU A 286 29.51 12.54 -6.71
N LEU A 287 30.39 13.05 -7.57
CA LEU A 287 30.82 12.29 -8.76
C LEU A 287 31.51 10.96 -8.41
N ARG A 288 32.16 10.86 -7.24
CA ARG A 288 32.80 9.62 -6.76
C ARG A 288 31.79 8.71 -6.09
N ASP A 289 31.06 9.22 -5.11
CA ASP A 289 30.02 8.47 -4.40
C ASP A 289 28.87 9.39 -3.97
N PRO A 290 27.63 9.17 -4.47
CA PRO A 290 26.49 10.00 -4.12
C PRO A 290 26.14 9.95 -2.62
N ARG A 291 26.59 8.92 -1.90
CA ARG A 291 26.25 8.68 -0.48
C ARG A 291 27.19 9.39 0.50
N ALA A 292 28.23 10.04 0.00
CA ALA A 292 29.27 10.65 0.83
C ALA A 292 28.84 11.91 1.57
N VAL A 293 27.81 12.61 1.07
CA VAL A 293 27.30 13.83 1.71
C VAL A 293 26.39 13.46 2.88
N ASP A 294 26.71 13.94 4.09
CA ASP A 294 26.02 13.54 5.32
C ASP A 294 25.78 14.74 6.25
N PHE A 295 24.52 15.14 6.40
CA PHE A 295 24.09 16.17 7.35
C PHE A 295 23.29 15.61 8.52
N SER A 296 23.50 14.35 8.89
CA SER A 296 22.91 13.76 10.10
C SER A 296 23.57 14.29 11.37
N LEU A 297 22.90 14.17 12.52
CA LEU A 297 23.44 14.58 13.83
C LEU A 297 24.82 13.96 14.11
N SER A 298 25.03 12.69 13.74
CA SER A 298 26.33 12.02 13.87
C SER A 298 27.40 12.68 13.00
N GLY A 299 27.07 13.04 11.75
CA GLY A 299 27.97 13.80 10.87
C GLY A 299 28.30 15.18 11.43
N GLU A 300 27.27 15.91 11.89
CA GLU A 300 27.40 17.23 12.53
C GLU A 300 28.32 17.17 13.76
N GLN A 301 28.22 16.10 14.56
CA GLN A 301 29.14 15.88 15.68
C GLN A 301 30.60 15.73 15.23
N ILE A 302 30.86 15.10 14.08
CA ILE A 302 32.21 14.83 13.55
C ILE A 302 32.88 16.09 12.98
N PHE A 303 32.14 16.92 12.22
CA PHE A 303 32.74 18.09 11.56
C PHE A 303 32.53 19.40 12.34
N ALA A 304 31.46 19.53 13.13
CA ALA A 304 31.12 20.75 13.86
C ALA A 304 31.14 20.58 15.39
N GLY A 305 31.32 19.36 15.91
CA GLY A 305 31.31 19.10 17.35
C GLY A 305 29.95 19.35 18.00
N GLY A 306 28.86 19.18 17.23
CA GLY A 306 27.48 19.40 17.70
C GLY A 306 27.04 20.87 17.73
N LYS A 307 27.88 21.78 17.23
CA LYS A 307 27.56 23.21 17.09
C LYS A 307 26.70 23.46 15.85
N GLY A 308 25.81 24.44 15.92
CA GLY A 308 25.01 24.86 14.78
C GLY A 308 25.79 25.78 13.83
N PRO A 309 25.30 26.01 12.60
CA PRO A 309 25.99 26.90 11.65
C PRO A 309 26.17 28.33 12.17
N GLY A 310 25.23 28.82 13.00
CA GLY A 310 25.29 30.14 13.62
C GLY A 310 26.50 30.33 14.55
N ASP A 311 26.97 29.26 15.21
CA ASP A 311 28.18 29.29 16.05
C ASP A 311 29.46 29.57 15.25
N PHE A 312 29.42 29.28 13.94
CA PHE A 312 30.49 29.53 12.99
C PHE A 312 30.26 30.81 12.16
N GLN A 313 29.21 31.59 12.47
CA GLN A 313 28.82 32.80 11.73
C GLN A 313 28.47 32.53 10.26
N LEU A 314 28.00 31.31 9.94
CA LEU A 314 27.61 30.96 8.59
C LEU A 314 26.21 31.51 8.26
N PRO A 315 25.96 31.96 7.02
CA PRO A 315 24.68 32.52 6.58
C PRO A 315 23.67 31.42 6.19
N ILE A 316 23.51 30.41 7.04
CA ILE A 316 22.56 29.30 6.88
C ILE A 316 21.98 28.94 8.26
N ASP A 317 20.73 28.48 8.31
CA ASP A 317 20.07 28.16 9.58
C ASP A 317 20.35 26.73 10.05
N ILE A 318 20.51 25.79 9.10
CA ILE A 318 20.79 24.37 9.33
C ILE A 318 21.90 23.90 8.41
N TRP A 319 22.67 22.88 8.80
CA TRP A 319 23.84 22.41 8.07
C TRP A 319 23.53 21.95 6.65
N SER A 320 22.42 21.25 6.48
CA SER A 320 21.91 20.82 5.17
C SER A 320 21.49 21.98 4.25
N GLY A 321 21.35 23.20 4.78
CA GLY A 321 21.20 24.43 4.00
C GLY A 321 22.48 24.85 3.26
N ALA A 322 23.64 24.26 3.59
CA ALA A 322 24.89 24.50 2.88
C ALA A 322 24.81 24.08 1.41
N LEU A 323 24.12 22.97 1.08
CA LEU A 323 23.90 22.54 -0.30
C LEU A 323 23.23 23.63 -1.14
N ARG A 324 22.10 24.15 -0.64
CA ARG A 324 21.37 25.24 -1.31
C ARG A 324 22.27 26.46 -1.51
N ARG A 325 23.04 26.84 -0.49
CA ARG A 325 23.94 27.99 -0.57
C ARG A 325 25.05 27.78 -1.60
N CYS A 326 25.65 26.59 -1.66
CA CYS A 326 26.61 26.19 -2.68
C CYS A 326 26.02 26.28 -4.10
N VAL A 327 24.76 25.82 -4.29
CA VAL A 327 24.04 25.93 -5.56
C VAL A 327 23.89 27.39 -5.99
N ASP A 328 23.48 28.28 -5.08
CA ASP A 328 23.28 29.70 -5.38
C ASP A 328 24.60 30.38 -5.78
N VAL A 329 25.69 30.08 -5.08
CA VAL A 329 27.03 30.59 -5.38
C VAL A 329 27.51 30.14 -6.76
N LEU A 330 27.41 28.84 -7.08
CA LEU A 330 27.80 28.33 -8.40
C LEU A 330 26.93 28.91 -9.52
N LYS A 331 25.62 29.09 -9.29
CA LYS A 331 24.72 29.73 -10.27
C LYS A 331 25.13 31.17 -10.55
N ALA A 332 25.44 31.95 -9.50
CA ALA A 332 25.92 33.32 -9.64
C ALA A 332 27.24 33.37 -10.44
N CYS A 333 28.19 32.48 -10.14
CA CYS A 333 29.44 32.38 -10.90
C CYS A 333 29.21 31.97 -12.37
N SER A 334 28.26 31.06 -12.64
CA SER A 334 27.95 30.61 -14.01
C SER A 334 27.28 31.66 -14.90
N GLN A 335 26.63 32.67 -14.29
CA GLN A 335 26.07 33.81 -15.01
C GLN A 335 27.15 34.85 -15.35
N ALA A 336 28.16 34.97 -14.49
CA ALA A 336 29.28 35.89 -14.65
C ALA A 336 30.38 35.34 -15.57
N ALA A 337 30.58 34.01 -15.58
CA ALA A 337 31.57 33.32 -16.40
C ALA A 337 30.91 32.22 -17.23
N SER A 338 31.24 32.12 -18.53
CA SER A 338 30.67 31.14 -19.48
C SER A 338 31.13 29.68 -19.25
N GLY A 339 31.45 29.30 -18.02
CA GLY A 339 31.94 27.97 -17.67
C GLY A 339 30.82 26.94 -17.58
N HIS A 340 30.75 26.03 -18.54
CA HIS A 340 29.80 24.90 -18.53
C HIS A 340 29.89 24.03 -17.26
N SER A 341 31.06 23.96 -16.62
CA SER A 341 31.31 23.16 -15.41
C SER A 341 30.52 23.63 -14.18
N HIS A 342 30.48 24.94 -13.87
CA HIS A 342 29.75 25.45 -12.70
C HIS A 342 28.25 25.23 -12.80
N ARG A 343 27.70 25.36 -14.01
CA ARG A 343 26.27 25.10 -14.24
C ARG A 343 25.92 23.63 -13.98
N HIS A 344 26.78 22.73 -14.42
CA HIS A 344 26.60 21.29 -14.22
C HIS A 344 26.73 20.91 -12.73
N ALA A 345 27.78 21.39 -12.05
CA ALA A 345 27.95 21.21 -10.61
C ALA A 345 26.75 21.75 -9.81
N ALA A 346 26.24 22.93 -10.18
CA ALA A 346 25.04 23.50 -9.55
C ALA A 346 23.79 22.65 -9.77
N ASN A 347 23.65 21.98 -10.92
CA ASN A 347 22.51 21.09 -11.18
C ASN A 347 22.58 19.81 -10.33
N ILE A 348 23.76 19.20 -10.19
CA ILE A 348 23.96 18.00 -9.36
C ILE A 348 23.72 18.33 -7.89
N LEU A 349 24.33 19.41 -7.37
CA LEU A 349 24.09 19.83 -5.98
C LEU A 349 22.64 20.23 -5.73
N GLU A 350 21.95 20.81 -6.71
CA GLU A 350 20.52 21.11 -6.59
C GLU A 350 19.66 19.84 -6.59
N LEU A 351 20.04 18.80 -7.34
CA LEU A 351 19.34 17.52 -7.28
C LEU A 351 19.58 16.84 -5.94
N GLU A 352 20.81 16.87 -5.43
CA GLU A 352 21.13 16.36 -4.10
C GLU A 352 20.35 17.13 -3.02
N ASP A 353 20.32 18.47 -3.07
CA ASP A 353 19.47 19.32 -2.21
C ASP A 353 17.99 18.89 -2.28
N ILE A 354 17.47 18.60 -3.48
CA ILE A 354 16.08 18.18 -3.67
C ILE A 354 15.85 16.76 -3.12
N ILE A 355 16.79 15.84 -3.35
CA ILE A 355 16.78 14.49 -2.77
C ILE A 355 16.83 14.59 -1.25
N TRP A 356 17.56 15.55 -0.68
CA TRP A 356 17.68 15.80 0.77
C TRP A 356 16.46 16.51 1.39
N HIS A 357 15.85 17.48 0.71
CA HIS A 357 14.89 18.39 1.33
C HIS A 357 13.46 18.31 0.83
N ARG A 358 13.18 17.66 -0.31
CA ARG A 358 11.88 17.80 -0.99
C ARG A 358 11.06 16.51 -1.12
N THR A 359 9.80 16.70 -1.49
CA THR A 359 8.84 15.65 -1.89
C THR A 359 9.27 15.00 -3.21
N ARG A 360 8.94 13.72 -3.41
CA ARG A 360 9.25 12.95 -4.64
C ARG A 360 8.87 13.69 -5.94
N THR A 361 7.83 14.50 -5.88
CA THR A 361 7.36 15.37 -6.97
C THR A 361 8.41 16.41 -7.40
N GLY A 362 9.14 17.00 -6.44
CA GLY A 362 10.19 17.97 -6.72
C GLY A 362 11.38 17.37 -7.47
N VAL A 363 11.80 16.16 -7.06
CA VAL A 363 12.86 15.38 -7.75
C VAL A 363 12.42 15.11 -9.19
N ASN A 364 11.21 14.58 -9.38
CA ASN A 364 10.68 14.26 -10.70
C ASN A 364 10.66 15.48 -11.64
N ILE A 365 10.11 16.61 -11.17
CA ILE A 365 10.01 17.84 -11.98
C ILE A 365 11.40 18.37 -12.33
N ARG A 366 12.35 18.36 -11.40
CA ARG A 366 13.68 18.92 -11.66
C ARG A 366 14.50 17.99 -12.54
N ALA A 367 14.62 16.71 -12.19
CA ALA A 367 15.41 15.75 -12.94
C ALA A 367 14.89 15.59 -14.37
N SER A 368 13.57 15.51 -14.57
CA SER A 368 12.97 15.42 -15.92
C SER A 368 13.28 16.64 -16.82
N LYS A 369 13.52 17.82 -16.24
CA LYS A 369 13.91 19.03 -17.01
C LYS A 369 15.40 19.04 -17.37
N LEU A 370 16.20 18.27 -16.65
CA LEU A 370 17.65 18.24 -16.78
C LEU A 370 18.13 17.07 -17.63
N VAL A 371 17.39 15.96 -17.69
CA VAL A 371 17.60 14.89 -18.66
C VAL A 371 17.45 15.46 -20.07
N LYS A 372 18.58 15.59 -20.77
CA LYS A 372 18.64 15.83 -22.21
C LYS A 372 19.31 14.63 -22.86
N PRO A 373 18.81 14.13 -24.01
CA PRO A 373 19.47 13.04 -24.73
C PRO A 373 20.93 13.40 -25.05
N GLY A 374 21.89 12.56 -24.63
CA GLY A 374 23.31 12.69 -24.98
C GLY A 374 24.17 13.61 -24.09
N ASP A 375 23.71 14.02 -22.91
CA ASP A 375 24.50 14.82 -21.95
C ASP A 375 25.28 13.89 -20.99
N VAL A 376 26.58 14.14 -20.77
CA VAL A 376 27.47 13.35 -19.88
C VAL A 376 26.98 13.29 -18.42
N SER A 377 26.09 14.21 -18.00
CA SER A 377 25.41 14.15 -16.70
C SER A 377 24.32 13.07 -16.57
N GLU A 378 24.02 12.36 -17.64
CA GLU A 378 22.92 11.40 -17.75
C GLU A 378 22.83 10.41 -16.56
N PRO A 379 23.92 9.81 -16.04
CA PRO A 379 23.84 8.87 -14.91
C PRO A 379 23.31 9.48 -13.60
N TRP A 380 23.69 10.73 -13.30
CA TRP A 380 23.25 11.43 -12.09
C TRP A 380 21.76 11.77 -12.13
N TYR A 381 21.23 12.04 -13.31
CA TYR A 381 19.80 12.27 -13.48
C TYR A 381 18.99 10.99 -13.36
N TRP A 382 19.51 9.85 -13.85
CA TRP A 382 18.89 8.55 -13.64
C TRP A 382 18.91 8.12 -12.18
N TYR A 383 20.02 8.35 -11.48
CA TYR A 383 20.09 8.19 -10.04
C TYR A 383 18.99 8.99 -9.34
N ALA A 384 18.83 10.27 -9.65
CA ALA A 384 17.76 11.08 -9.07
C ALA A 384 16.35 10.56 -9.41
N LEU A 385 16.10 10.19 -10.68
CA LEU A 385 14.80 9.66 -11.11
C LEU A 385 14.47 8.29 -10.50
N SER A 386 15.48 7.49 -10.18
CA SER A 386 15.30 6.16 -9.55
C SER A 386 14.66 6.22 -8.16
N TYR A 387 14.67 7.38 -7.49
CA TYR A 387 13.95 7.61 -6.22
C TYR A 387 12.44 7.82 -6.38
N VAL A 388 11.94 7.93 -7.61
CA VAL A 388 10.54 8.20 -7.90
C VAL A 388 9.87 6.89 -8.34
N PRO A 389 9.03 6.26 -7.49
CA PRO A 389 8.27 5.07 -7.88
C PRO A 389 7.10 5.47 -8.79
N ASN A 390 7.43 5.90 -9.99
CA ASN A 390 6.51 6.22 -11.07
C ASN A 390 6.87 5.32 -12.26
N PRO A 391 5.92 4.59 -12.86
CA PRO A 391 6.24 3.54 -13.81
C PRO A 391 6.89 4.11 -15.08
N ASN A 392 6.46 5.28 -15.55
CA ASN A 392 7.06 5.91 -16.73
C ASN A 392 8.50 6.35 -16.47
N LYS A 393 8.77 6.89 -15.27
CA LYS A 393 10.14 7.29 -14.90
C LYS A 393 11.04 6.12 -14.62
N LEU A 394 10.51 5.07 -14.03
CA LEU A 394 11.24 3.82 -13.86
C LEU A 394 11.57 3.18 -15.22
N ARG A 395 10.66 3.21 -16.20
CA ARG A 395 10.98 2.81 -17.59
C ARG A 395 12.13 3.61 -18.18
N ASP A 396 12.07 4.95 -18.08
CA ASP A 396 13.15 5.82 -18.57
C ASP A 396 14.51 5.43 -17.93
N VAL A 397 14.53 5.18 -16.62
CA VAL A 397 15.72 4.77 -15.87
C VAL A 397 16.21 3.39 -16.27
N PHE A 398 15.31 2.40 -16.34
CA PHE A 398 15.68 1.05 -16.76
C PHE A 398 16.18 1.03 -18.20
N ASP A 399 15.59 1.81 -19.11
CA ASP A 399 16.04 1.89 -20.51
C ASP A 399 17.46 2.42 -20.58
N ALA A 400 17.80 3.37 -19.72
CA ALA A 400 19.16 3.86 -19.60
C ALA A 400 20.12 2.84 -19.01
N LEU A 401 19.69 2.10 -17.98
CA LEU A 401 20.49 1.02 -17.39
C LEU A 401 20.78 -0.09 -18.41
N ASP A 402 19.78 -0.51 -19.18
CA ASP A 402 19.94 -1.52 -20.24
C ASP A 402 20.89 -1.05 -21.34
N ARG A 403 20.84 0.24 -21.71
CA ARG A 403 21.81 0.85 -22.65
C ARG A 403 23.24 0.84 -22.09
N LEU A 404 23.41 1.17 -20.81
CA LEU A 404 24.71 1.17 -20.14
C LEU A 404 25.28 -0.25 -20.07
N ASP A 405 24.45 -1.24 -19.73
CA ASP A 405 24.85 -2.65 -19.67
C ASP A 405 25.24 -3.17 -21.06
N ALA A 406 24.48 -2.85 -22.10
CA ALA A 406 24.81 -3.23 -23.48
C ALA A 406 26.07 -2.54 -24.02
N ALA A 407 26.48 -1.39 -23.46
CA ALA A 407 27.69 -0.67 -23.83
C ALA A 407 28.96 -1.21 -23.16
N THR A 408 28.85 -2.20 -22.26
CA THR A 408 30.02 -2.86 -21.64
C THR A 408 30.90 -3.52 -22.71
N GLY A 409 32.06 -2.91 -22.98
CA GLY A 409 32.96 -3.26 -24.08
C GLY A 409 33.43 -2.06 -24.93
N GLN A 410 32.80 -0.89 -24.76
CA GLN A 410 33.27 0.39 -25.28
C GLN A 410 33.91 1.21 -24.15
N ASN A 411 35.16 1.66 -24.32
CA ASN A 411 36.05 2.09 -23.22
C ASN A 411 35.51 3.18 -22.26
N GLU A 412 34.66 4.11 -22.70
CA GLU A 412 34.21 5.22 -21.84
C GLU A 412 32.94 4.92 -21.03
N LEU A 413 31.96 4.19 -21.61
CA LEU A 413 30.71 3.82 -20.91
C LEU A 413 30.91 2.65 -19.93
N ALA A 414 31.87 1.77 -20.23
CA ALA A 414 32.24 0.67 -19.33
C ALA A 414 32.72 1.18 -17.95
N ALA A 415 33.40 2.32 -17.90
CA ALA A 415 33.88 2.91 -16.66
C ALA A 415 32.74 3.35 -15.71
N VAL A 416 31.55 3.68 -16.25
CA VAL A 416 30.40 4.09 -15.44
C VAL A 416 29.81 2.92 -14.64
N VAL A 417 29.84 1.71 -15.20
CA VAL A 417 29.25 0.50 -14.58
C VAL A 417 29.97 0.09 -13.30
N GLU A 418 31.23 0.48 -13.13
CA GLU A 418 32.02 0.22 -11.92
C GLU A 418 31.84 1.31 -10.84
N THR A 419 31.09 2.38 -11.14
CA THR A 419 30.93 3.50 -10.21
C THR A 419 29.89 3.22 -9.11
N PRO A 420 30.07 3.78 -7.90
CA PRO A 420 29.04 3.78 -6.86
C PRO A 420 27.72 4.39 -7.33
N LEU A 421 27.77 5.39 -8.22
CA LEU A 421 26.58 6.02 -8.78
C LEU A 421 25.71 5.03 -9.55
N TYR A 422 26.33 4.19 -10.39
CA TYR A 422 25.60 3.14 -11.12
C TYR A 422 25.03 2.09 -10.16
N GLN A 423 25.83 1.62 -9.20
CA GLN A 423 25.39 0.70 -8.15
C GLN A 423 24.19 1.24 -7.37
N CYS A 424 24.24 2.51 -6.93
CA CYS A 424 23.12 3.13 -6.23
C CYS A 424 21.89 3.31 -7.13
N THR A 425 22.08 3.62 -8.43
CA THR A 425 20.98 3.73 -9.39
C THR A 425 20.27 2.40 -9.58
N LEU A 426 21.01 1.30 -9.76
CA LEU A 426 20.46 -0.06 -9.82
C LEU A 426 19.66 -0.39 -8.56
N ALA A 427 20.25 -0.17 -7.39
CA ALA A 427 19.61 -0.48 -6.12
C ALA A 427 18.31 0.31 -5.92
N ASN A 428 18.35 1.63 -6.14
CA ASN A 428 17.19 2.50 -6.01
C ASN A 428 16.10 2.19 -7.03
N ALA A 429 16.45 1.95 -8.30
CA ALA A 429 15.49 1.64 -9.35
C ALA A 429 14.77 0.30 -9.06
N SER A 430 15.54 -0.71 -8.62
CA SER A 430 15.01 -2.01 -8.22
C SER A 430 14.06 -1.89 -7.04
N PHE A 431 14.48 -1.18 -6.00
CA PHE A 431 13.68 -0.98 -4.80
C PHE A 431 12.42 -0.15 -5.07
N SER A 432 12.53 0.95 -5.82
CA SER A 432 11.38 1.75 -6.24
C SER A 432 10.42 0.96 -7.13
N GLY A 433 10.94 0.07 -7.98
CA GLY A 433 10.13 -0.87 -8.77
C GLY A 433 9.35 -1.83 -7.90
N LEU A 434 10.00 -2.46 -6.91
CA LEU A 434 9.33 -3.31 -5.92
C LEU A 434 8.25 -2.54 -5.14
N LEU A 435 8.59 -1.37 -4.60
CA LEU A 435 7.62 -0.56 -3.87
C LEU A 435 6.45 -0.12 -4.75
N TRP A 436 6.69 0.14 -6.03
CA TRP A 436 5.63 0.44 -6.99
C TRP A 436 4.70 -0.77 -7.14
N VAL A 437 5.24 -1.96 -7.40
CA VAL A 437 4.47 -3.22 -7.54
C VAL A 437 3.68 -3.57 -6.28
N LEU A 438 4.25 -3.38 -5.08
CA LEU A 438 3.56 -3.66 -3.82
C LEU A 438 2.47 -2.65 -3.45
N ARG A 439 2.44 -1.47 -4.07
CA ARG A 439 1.52 -0.36 -3.69
C ARG A 439 0.44 -0.05 -4.72
N HIS A 440 0.57 -0.54 -5.95
CA HIS A 440 -0.37 -0.22 -7.03
C HIS A 440 -1.37 -1.34 -7.26
N ASP A 441 -2.56 -0.99 -7.75
CA ASP A 441 -3.63 -1.96 -7.92
C ASP A 441 -3.30 -3.00 -9.00
N ARG A 442 -3.93 -4.16 -8.88
CA ARG A 442 -3.75 -5.31 -9.77
C ARG A 442 -4.80 -5.32 -10.87
N ASP A 443 -5.25 -4.14 -11.28
CA ASP A 443 -6.22 -3.98 -12.37
C ASP A 443 -5.71 -4.67 -13.63
N PRO A 444 -6.59 -5.29 -14.45
CA PRO A 444 -6.15 -5.97 -15.67
C PRO A 444 -5.39 -5.01 -16.60
N ASP A 445 -5.82 -3.75 -16.64
CA ASP A 445 -5.20 -2.69 -17.44
C ASP A 445 -3.78 -2.32 -16.96
N GLN A 446 -3.48 -2.51 -15.67
CA GLN A 446 -2.18 -2.19 -15.08
C GLN A 446 -1.25 -3.40 -15.02
N TRP A 447 -1.77 -4.61 -15.16
CA TRP A 447 -0.99 -5.83 -14.98
C TRP A 447 0.22 -5.95 -15.91
N ALA A 448 0.07 -5.58 -17.19
CA ALA A 448 1.19 -5.57 -18.12
C ALA A 448 2.32 -4.65 -17.63
N THR A 449 1.98 -3.50 -17.04
CA THR A 449 2.97 -2.60 -16.43
C THR A 449 3.56 -3.20 -15.14
N LEU A 450 2.75 -3.88 -14.31
CA LEU A 450 3.23 -4.61 -13.14
C LEU A 450 4.27 -5.68 -13.52
N ALA A 451 3.98 -6.50 -14.51
CA ALA A 451 4.88 -7.53 -15.00
C ALA A 451 6.18 -6.92 -15.56
N GLU A 452 6.07 -5.91 -16.42
CA GLU A 452 7.22 -5.20 -17.00
C GLU A 452 8.14 -4.60 -15.92
N ILE A 453 7.59 -3.79 -15.00
CA ILE A 453 8.36 -3.17 -13.93
C ILE A 453 8.98 -4.23 -13.01
N SER A 454 8.26 -5.32 -12.72
CA SER A 454 8.79 -6.43 -11.93
C SER A 454 9.99 -7.10 -12.61
N SER A 455 9.90 -7.36 -13.92
CA SER A 455 11.00 -7.96 -14.70
C SER A 455 12.25 -7.09 -14.68
N ARG A 456 12.11 -5.79 -14.91
CA ARG A 456 13.24 -4.86 -15.01
C ARG A 456 13.85 -4.53 -13.65
N ALA A 457 13.03 -4.43 -12.62
CA ALA A 457 13.49 -4.27 -11.24
C ALA A 457 14.27 -5.51 -10.76
N LEU A 458 13.79 -6.72 -11.08
CA LEU A 458 14.52 -7.96 -10.77
C LEU A 458 15.86 -8.03 -11.52
N ALA A 459 15.88 -7.67 -12.82
CA ALA A 459 17.11 -7.63 -13.60
C ALA A 459 18.14 -6.66 -13.00
N SER A 460 17.68 -5.47 -12.61
CA SER A 460 18.51 -4.43 -11.97
C SER A 460 19.06 -4.89 -10.61
N ALA A 461 18.24 -5.56 -9.78
CA ALA A 461 18.68 -6.10 -8.49
C ALA A 461 19.71 -7.21 -8.66
N THR A 462 19.48 -8.09 -9.64
CA THR A 462 20.42 -9.16 -9.99
C THR A 462 21.74 -8.59 -10.49
N GLN A 463 21.70 -7.56 -11.32
CA GLN A 463 22.90 -6.90 -11.83
C GLN A 463 23.65 -6.18 -10.70
N TYR A 464 22.97 -5.50 -9.78
CA TYR A 464 23.60 -4.94 -8.58
C TYR A 464 24.35 -6.03 -7.81
N LEU A 465 23.68 -7.14 -7.52
CA LEU A 465 24.23 -8.25 -6.76
C LEU A 465 25.42 -8.94 -7.45
N ARG A 466 25.62 -8.74 -8.75
CA ARG A 466 26.76 -9.26 -9.52
C ARG A 466 28.00 -8.37 -9.41
N ILE A 467 27.81 -7.06 -9.26
CA ILE A 467 28.90 -6.06 -9.25
C ILE A 467 29.14 -5.45 -7.86
N ALA A 468 28.31 -5.79 -6.88
CA ALA A 468 28.41 -5.24 -5.54
C ALA A 468 29.62 -5.85 -4.80
N PRO A 469 30.36 -5.03 -4.03
CA PRO A 469 31.29 -5.52 -3.03
C PRO A 469 30.58 -6.39 -1.98
N PHE A 470 31.33 -7.29 -1.34
CA PHE A 470 30.80 -8.22 -0.34
C PHE A 470 30.12 -7.56 0.88
N ASP A 471 30.54 -6.34 1.22
CA ASP A 471 30.00 -5.49 2.29
C ASP A 471 29.12 -4.34 1.78
N GLY A 472 28.71 -4.42 0.51
CA GLY A 472 27.92 -3.39 -0.16
C GLY A 472 26.65 -3.01 0.61
N GLN A 473 26.41 -1.70 0.74
CA GLN A 473 25.32 -1.16 1.57
C GLN A 473 23.94 -1.74 1.23
N HIS A 474 23.66 -2.02 -0.04
CA HIS A 474 22.33 -2.46 -0.50
C HIS A 474 22.27 -3.97 -0.77
N VAL A 475 23.31 -4.76 -0.45
CA VAL A 475 23.34 -6.20 -0.75
C VAL A 475 22.20 -6.94 -0.04
N ALA A 476 21.91 -6.63 1.23
CA ALA A 476 20.80 -7.25 1.95
C ALA A 476 19.45 -6.93 1.28
N THR A 477 19.16 -5.65 1.05
CA THR A 477 17.91 -5.20 0.40
C THR A 477 17.75 -5.77 -1.01
N MET A 478 18.82 -5.85 -1.81
CA MET A 478 18.73 -6.40 -3.16
C MET A 478 18.46 -7.91 -3.15
N ASN A 479 18.99 -8.66 -2.18
CA ASN A 479 18.61 -10.07 -2.01
C ASN A 479 17.11 -10.20 -1.73
N GLU A 480 16.54 -9.34 -0.89
CA GLU A 480 15.09 -9.35 -0.60
C GLU A 480 14.25 -9.02 -1.81
N VAL A 481 14.65 -8.01 -2.59
CA VAL A 481 14.00 -7.67 -3.87
C VAL A 481 14.01 -8.87 -4.82
N VAL A 482 15.14 -9.57 -4.93
CA VAL A 482 15.24 -10.78 -5.76
C VAL A 482 14.33 -11.88 -5.23
N ILE A 483 14.36 -12.17 -3.92
CA ILE A 483 13.50 -13.19 -3.29
C ILE A 483 12.02 -12.88 -3.57
N ALA A 484 11.60 -11.65 -3.31
CA ALA A 484 10.23 -11.18 -3.52
C ALA A 484 9.78 -11.37 -4.98
N PHE A 485 10.51 -10.81 -5.95
CA PHE A 485 10.11 -10.89 -7.35
C PHE A 485 10.16 -12.31 -7.91
N GLN A 486 11.06 -13.14 -7.41
CA GLN A 486 11.15 -14.51 -7.89
C GLN A 486 10.00 -15.37 -7.38
N ILE A 487 9.55 -15.17 -6.13
CA ILE A 487 8.30 -15.78 -5.64
C ILE A 487 7.11 -15.30 -6.49
N LEU A 488 7.08 -14.03 -6.90
CA LEU A 488 6.01 -13.52 -7.77
C LEU A 488 6.05 -14.14 -9.17
N LYS A 489 7.23 -14.30 -9.76
CA LYS A 489 7.41 -14.79 -11.13
C LYS A 489 7.33 -16.31 -11.25
N ARG A 490 7.65 -17.03 -10.18
CA ARG A 490 7.69 -18.50 -10.16
C ARG A 490 7.12 -19.01 -8.85
N ARG A 491 6.09 -19.84 -8.95
CA ARG A 491 5.54 -20.56 -7.82
C ARG A 491 6.61 -21.38 -7.07
N PRO A 492 6.72 -21.21 -5.73
CA PRO A 492 7.46 -22.14 -4.88
C PRO A 492 6.83 -23.55 -4.89
N THR A 493 7.63 -24.57 -5.17
CA THR A 493 7.16 -25.96 -5.31
C THR A 493 7.45 -26.85 -4.10
N PHE A 494 8.29 -26.40 -3.17
CA PHE A 494 8.74 -27.19 -2.03
C PHE A 494 8.09 -26.71 -0.73
N SER A 495 7.65 -27.66 0.09
CA SER A 495 7.07 -27.36 1.39
C SER A 495 8.09 -26.91 2.43
N SER A 496 9.36 -27.27 2.27
CA SER A 496 10.42 -26.99 3.24
C SER A 496 11.18 -25.69 2.97
N SER A 497 11.02 -25.07 1.80
CA SER A 497 11.70 -23.81 1.49
C SER A 497 10.95 -22.99 0.44
N PRO A 498 10.80 -21.66 0.65
CA PRO A 498 10.15 -20.76 -0.29
C PRO A 498 10.95 -20.57 -1.58
N THR A 499 12.26 -20.85 -1.56
CA THR A 499 13.19 -20.62 -2.67
C THR A 499 13.93 -21.88 -3.12
N ALA A 500 13.49 -23.08 -2.75
CA ALA A 500 14.21 -24.32 -3.09
C ALA A 500 14.30 -24.60 -4.61
N CYS A 501 13.38 -24.08 -5.42
CA CYS A 501 13.49 -24.11 -6.89
C CYS A 501 14.57 -23.15 -7.43
N MET A 502 15.14 -22.29 -6.59
CA MET A 502 16.07 -21.22 -6.94
C MET A 502 17.46 -21.35 -6.32
N SER A 503 17.82 -22.56 -5.89
CA SER A 503 19.00 -22.91 -5.10
C SER A 503 18.87 -22.58 -3.60
N PRO A 504 19.19 -23.53 -2.70
CA PRO A 504 19.27 -23.28 -1.25
C PRO A 504 20.30 -22.18 -0.87
N ILE A 505 21.09 -21.71 -1.84
CA ILE A 505 22.05 -20.61 -1.70
C ILE A 505 21.38 -19.27 -1.36
N MET A 506 20.16 -19.00 -1.83
CA MET A 506 19.54 -17.67 -1.65
C MET A 506 19.32 -17.28 -0.19
N GLU A 507 18.83 -18.21 0.63
CA GLU A 507 18.61 -17.97 2.05
C GLU A 507 19.93 -17.70 2.78
N ALA A 508 20.93 -18.54 2.54
CA ALA A 508 22.26 -18.38 3.12
C ALA A 508 22.89 -17.04 2.71
N ARG A 509 22.75 -16.66 1.44
CA ARG A 509 23.22 -15.38 0.90
C ARG A 509 22.53 -14.18 1.58
N TRP A 510 21.21 -14.21 1.71
CA TRP A 510 20.46 -13.13 2.37
C TRP A 510 20.82 -13.03 3.86
N ARG A 511 20.89 -14.15 4.60
CA ARG A 511 21.31 -14.16 6.01
C ARG A 511 22.72 -13.61 6.20
N ALA A 512 23.65 -14.01 5.33
CA ALA A 512 25.04 -13.53 5.35
C ALA A 512 25.11 -12.01 5.09
N ALA A 513 24.36 -11.51 4.11
CA ALA A 513 24.27 -10.09 3.80
C ALA A 513 23.67 -9.29 4.97
N THR A 514 22.59 -9.79 5.58
CA THR A 514 21.92 -9.15 6.72
C THR A 514 22.84 -9.09 7.95
N ALA A 515 23.54 -10.18 8.26
CA ALA A 515 24.49 -10.24 9.36
C ALA A 515 25.71 -9.31 9.14
N THR A 516 26.20 -9.24 7.91
CA THR A 516 27.26 -8.30 7.51
C THR A 516 26.79 -6.87 7.68
N HIS A 517 25.59 -6.57 7.18
CA HIS A 517 25.02 -5.23 7.20
C HIS A 517 24.83 -4.72 8.63
N ALA A 518 24.24 -5.54 9.52
CA ALA A 518 24.01 -5.21 10.93
C ALA A 518 25.30 -4.95 11.74
N ARG A 519 26.46 -5.41 11.28
CA ARG A 519 27.75 -5.18 11.94
C ARG A 519 28.49 -3.96 11.40
N ILE A 520 28.43 -3.79 10.07
CA ILE A 520 29.22 -2.76 9.38
C ILE A 520 28.48 -1.43 9.38
N TRP A 521 27.16 -1.41 9.33
CA TRP A 521 26.39 -0.19 9.08
C TRP A 521 25.64 0.26 10.35
N SER A 522 25.70 1.56 10.66
CA SER A 522 25.31 2.22 11.92
C SER A 522 23.84 2.12 12.26
N GLU A 523 23.02 2.23 11.22
CA GLU A 523 21.65 1.80 11.18
C GLU A 523 21.55 0.90 9.96
N PRO A 524 20.84 -0.23 10.03
CA PRO A 524 20.51 -0.91 8.80
C PRO A 524 19.81 0.13 7.92
N CYS A 525 20.20 0.27 6.65
CA CYS A 525 19.25 0.69 5.63
C CYS A 525 18.08 -0.29 5.75
N GLU A 526 17.11 -0.03 6.66
CA GLU A 526 16.14 -1.02 7.15
C GLU A 526 15.54 -1.65 5.91
N PRO A 527 15.91 -2.90 5.62
CA PRO A 527 15.42 -3.54 4.44
C PRO A 527 13.91 -3.60 4.64
N GLU A 528 13.14 -2.93 3.77
CA GLU A 528 11.70 -2.77 4.02
C GLU A 528 10.94 -4.10 3.99
N LEU A 529 11.63 -5.19 3.59
CA LEU A 529 11.15 -6.55 3.66
C LEU A 529 11.93 -7.43 4.64
N GLU A 530 12.85 -6.93 5.47
CA GLU A 530 13.69 -7.76 6.36
C GLU A 530 12.83 -8.66 7.24
N GLU A 531 11.90 -8.07 7.98
CA GLU A 531 10.98 -8.81 8.87
C GLU A 531 10.09 -9.77 8.05
N ALA A 532 9.64 -9.36 6.87
CA ALA A 532 8.82 -10.19 5.99
C ALA A 532 9.59 -11.41 5.46
N VAL A 533 10.85 -11.23 5.05
CA VAL A 533 11.73 -12.30 4.53
C VAL A 533 12.25 -13.18 5.67
N ALA A 534 12.52 -12.61 6.84
CA ALA A 534 12.87 -13.37 8.04
C ALA A 534 11.72 -14.29 8.45
N THR A 535 10.50 -13.77 8.55
CA THR A 535 9.30 -14.58 8.81
C THR A 535 9.06 -15.59 7.70
N LEU A 536 9.26 -15.19 6.43
CA LEU A 536 9.14 -16.11 5.29
C LEU A 536 10.02 -17.35 5.51
N TYR A 537 11.31 -17.21 5.80
CA TYR A 537 12.19 -18.37 5.99
C TYR A 537 11.97 -19.10 7.32
N ALA A 538 11.64 -18.39 8.39
CA ALA A 538 11.42 -19.00 9.71
C ALA A 538 10.15 -19.87 9.75
N ASP A 539 9.07 -19.39 9.13
CA ASP A 539 7.74 -19.95 9.34
C ASP A 539 7.16 -20.68 8.11
N TRP A 540 7.86 -20.66 6.95
CA TRP A 540 7.38 -21.27 5.70
C TRP A 540 6.86 -22.70 5.86
N GLU A 541 7.70 -23.60 6.38
CA GLU A 541 7.34 -25.02 6.47
C GLU A 541 6.11 -25.23 7.36
N SER A 542 6.07 -24.52 8.49
CA SER A 542 4.95 -24.57 9.41
C SER A 542 3.67 -24.00 8.76
N ALA A 543 3.78 -22.94 7.96
CA ALA A 543 2.65 -22.32 7.26
C ALA A 543 2.07 -23.26 6.20
N VAL A 544 2.94 -23.81 5.35
CA VAL A 544 2.57 -24.75 4.29
C VAL A 544 1.95 -26.01 4.88
N ARG A 545 2.49 -26.52 5.98
CA ARG A 545 1.93 -27.67 6.70
C ARG A 545 0.56 -27.36 7.30
N MET A 546 0.42 -26.20 7.96
CA MET A 546 -0.85 -25.77 8.58
C MET A 546 -1.97 -25.66 7.54
N TYR A 547 -1.67 -25.10 6.37
CA TYR A 547 -2.64 -24.85 5.31
C TYR A 547 -2.60 -25.87 4.16
N LYS A 548 -2.00 -27.05 4.39
CA LYS A 548 -1.84 -28.09 3.37
C LYS A 548 -3.17 -28.48 2.72
N GLY A 549 -4.26 -28.59 3.50
CA GLY A 549 -5.59 -28.93 2.96
C GLY A 549 -6.11 -27.89 1.97
N ILE A 550 -5.84 -26.60 2.22
CA ILE A 550 -6.19 -25.49 1.32
C ILE A 550 -5.37 -25.56 0.04
N LEU A 551 -4.07 -25.77 0.19
CA LEU A 551 -3.12 -25.88 -0.91
C LEU A 551 -3.43 -27.07 -1.82
N ASP A 552 -3.61 -28.26 -1.26
CA ASP A 552 -3.90 -29.48 -2.02
C ASP A 552 -5.22 -29.33 -2.82
N ARG A 553 -6.22 -28.66 -2.25
CA ARG A 553 -7.51 -28.41 -2.91
C ARG A 553 -7.39 -27.40 -4.05
N HIS A 554 -6.78 -26.25 -3.81
CA HIS A 554 -6.85 -25.13 -4.78
C HIS A 554 -5.75 -25.17 -5.83
N LEU A 555 -4.58 -25.78 -5.54
CA LEU A 555 -3.47 -25.88 -6.49
C LEU A 555 -3.69 -26.95 -7.57
N THR A 556 -4.52 -27.95 -7.31
CA THR A 556 -4.82 -29.04 -8.25
C THR A 556 -5.89 -28.65 -9.28
N ASN A 557 -6.69 -27.63 -8.98
CA ASN A 557 -7.78 -27.15 -9.83
C ASN A 557 -7.34 -26.09 -10.84
N THR A 558 -6.08 -25.70 -10.82
CA THR A 558 -5.51 -24.77 -11.79
C THR A 558 -5.02 -25.54 -13.02
N PRO A 559 -5.44 -25.15 -14.24
CA PRO A 559 -4.82 -25.66 -15.45
C PRO A 559 -3.30 -25.44 -15.40
N PRO A 560 -2.48 -26.49 -15.57
CA PRO A 560 -1.04 -26.31 -15.63
C PRO A 560 -0.69 -25.48 -16.87
N PRO A 561 0.34 -24.60 -16.79
CA PRO A 561 0.81 -23.86 -17.95
C PRO A 561 1.25 -24.84 -19.05
N THR A 562 0.93 -24.50 -20.28
CA THR A 562 1.34 -25.26 -21.46
C THR A 562 2.83 -25.04 -21.73
N ARG A 563 3.46 -25.94 -22.50
CA ARG A 563 4.88 -25.79 -22.88
C ARG A 563 5.17 -24.54 -23.71
N THR A 564 4.15 -23.93 -24.31
CA THR A 564 4.27 -22.72 -25.12
C THR A 564 4.03 -21.44 -24.31
N ASP A 565 3.57 -21.56 -23.07
CA ASP A 565 3.29 -20.39 -22.23
C ASP A 565 4.60 -19.77 -21.72
N ASN A 566 4.55 -18.48 -21.42
CA ASN A 566 5.69 -17.80 -20.81
C ASN A 566 5.99 -18.45 -19.44
N PRO A 567 7.25 -18.86 -19.18
CA PRO A 567 7.64 -19.44 -17.89
C PRO A 567 7.59 -18.43 -16.73
N ASP A 568 7.47 -17.13 -17.03
CA ASP A 568 7.21 -16.09 -16.05
C ASP A 568 5.69 -15.94 -15.82
N ASP A 569 5.26 -16.29 -14.62
CA ASP A 569 3.84 -16.28 -14.24
C ASP A 569 3.23 -14.87 -14.24
N MET A 570 4.05 -13.83 -14.01
CA MET A 570 3.58 -12.44 -14.10
C MET A 570 3.35 -12.05 -15.56
N GLU A 571 4.29 -12.37 -16.45
CA GLU A 571 4.18 -12.04 -17.88
C GLU A 571 3.12 -12.90 -18.60
N ARG A 572 2.89 -14.13 -18.14
CA ARG A 572 1.79 -14.98 -18.63
C ARG A 572 0.42 -14.36 -18.36
N GLY A 573 0.32 -13.45 -17.41
CA GLY A 573 -0.95 -12.80 -17.08
C GLY A 573 -1.84 -13.73 -16.29
N ASP A 574 -1.30 -14.47 -15.32
CA ASP A 574 -2.04 -15.32 -14.39
C ASP A 574 -2.85 -14.46 -13.39
N LEU A 575 -3.72 -13.66 -13.97
CA LEU A 575 -4.68 -12.77 -13.39
C LEU A 575 -5.92 -13.60 -13.08
N TYR A 576 -6.00 -14.06 -11.85
CA TYR A 576 -7.32 -14.38 -11.34
C TYR A 576 -7.98 -13.07 -10.93
N ILE A 577 -8.71 -12.37 -11.80
CA ILE A 577 -9.46 -11.18 -11.40
C ILE A 577 -10.91 -11.61 -11.20
N PRO A 578 -11.40 -11.59 -9.97
CA PRO A 578 -12.76 -11.95 -9.72
C PRO A 578 -13.63 -10.71 -9.93
N SER A 579 -13.75 -10.28 -11.19
CA SER A 579 -14.79 -9.35 -11.58
C SER A 579 -15.78 -10.12 -12.43
N ARG A 580 -17.04 -10.11 -11.99
CA ARG A 580 -18.16 -10.44 -12.87
C ARG A 580 -18.36 -9.26 -13.81
N ASP A 581 -17.48 -9.13 -14.80
CA ASP A 581 -17.61 -8.07 -15.78
C ASP A 581 -18.74 -8.41 -16.74
N PHE A 582 -19.73 -7.54 -16.78
CA PHE A 582 -20.83 -7.62 -17.70
C PHE A 582 -20.64 -6.54 -18.77
N SER A 583 -20.68 -6.97 -20.04
CA SER A 583 -20.78 -6.03 -21.15
C SER A 583 -22.06 -5.20 -21.02
N GLN A 584 -22.05 -3.98 -21.58
CA GLN A 584 -23.25 -3.12 -21.57
C GLN A 584 -24.47 -3.84 -22.16
N ALA A 585 -24.28 -4.64 -23.21
CA ALA A 585 -25.35 -5.46 -23.81
C ALA A 585 -25.91 -6.51 -22.85
N GLN A 586 -25.07 -7.14 -22.02
CA GLN A 586 -25.55 -8.06 -20.98
C GLN A 586 -26.32 -7.30 -19.89
N ILE A 587 -25.83 -6.13 -19.45
CA ILE A 587 -26.53 -5.29 -18.48
C ILE A 587 -27.91 -4.87 -19.03
N ASP A 588 -27.97 -4.43 -20.30
CA ASP A 588 -29.22 -4.03 -20.94
C ASP A 588 -30.18 -5.22 -21.11
N ALA A 589 -29.66 -6.42 -21.39
CA ALA A 589 -30.47 -7.64 -21.41
C ALA A 589 -31.04 -7.97 -20.03
N TRP A 590 -30.28 -7.76 -18.95
CA TRP A 590 -30.79 -7.89 -17.58
C TRP A 590 -31.83 -6.83 -17.23
N ARG A 591 -31.69 -5.59 -17.72
CA ARG A 591 -32.70 -4.53 -17.58
C ARG A 591 -33.98 -4.81 -18.37
N ALA A 592 -33.87 -5.42 -19.55
CA ALA A 592 -35.07 -5.82 -20.30
C ALA A 592 -35.95 -6.78 -19.49
N LEU A 593 -35.35 -7.61 -18.61
CA LEU A 593 -36.10 -8.50 -17.71
C LEU A 593 -36.87 -7.74 -16.61
N THR A 594 -36.50 -6.49 -16.29
CA THR A 594 -37.22 -5.63 -15.34
C THR A 594 -38.22 -4.70 -16.02
N GLU A 595 -38.01 -4.34 -17.30
CA GLU A 595 -38.81 -3.37 -18.06
C GLU A 595 -39.95 -3.97 -18.91
N GLU A 596 -39.80 -5.18 -19.48
CA GLU A 596 -40.89 -5.83 -20.23
C GLU A 596 -42.08 -6.05 -19.27
N GLU A 597 -43.22 -5.38 -19.54
CA GLU A 597 -44.46 -5.39 -18.75
C GLU A 597 -44.67 -6.74 -18.08
N PHE A 598 -44.47 -6.82 -16.75
CA PHE A 598 -44.89 -7.82 -15.77
C PHE A 598 -45.62 -9.09 -16.31
N ASP A 599 -45.09 -9.74 -17.35
CA ASP A 599 -45.62 -11.00 -17.85
C ASP A 599 -45.02 -12.03 -16.91
N SER A 600 -45.72 -12.13 -15.79
CA SER A 600 -45.34 -12.60 -14.45
C SER A 600 -44.68 -13.98 -14.38
N ARG A 601 -44.46 -14.65 -15.51
CA ARG A 601 -43.83 -15.96 -15.61
C ARG A 601 -42.31 -15.88 -15.76
N ARG A 602 -41.75 -14.94 -16.54
CA ARG A 602 -40.28 -14.88 -16.77
C ARG A 602 -39.51 -14.28 -15.60
N ALA A 603 -39.99 -13.20 -15.00
CA ALA A 603 -39.34 -12.56 -13.84
C ALA A 603 -39.32 -13.45 -12.57
N ARG A 604 -40.25 -14.41 -12.45
CA ARG A 604 -40.31 -15.35 -11.30
C ARG A 604 -39.26 -16.47 -11.36
N THR A 605 -38.62 -16.67 -12.52
CA THR A 605 -37.61 -17.71 -12.73
C THR A 605 -36.18 -17.20 -12.72
N VAL A 606 -35.98 -15.89 -12.55
CA VAL A 606 -34.65 -15.27 -12.57
C VAL A 606 -34.02 -15.31 -11.19
N CYS A 607 -32.81 -15.87 -11.09
CA CYS A 607 -31.99 -15.82 -9.89
C CYS A 607 -31.32 -14.44 -9.80
N TRP A 608 -31.87 -13.55 -8.97
CA TRP A 608 -31.33 -12.18 -8.83
C TRP A 608 -29.92 -12.13 -8.22
N ARG A 609 -29.45 -13.20 -7.55
CA ARG A 609 -28.05 -13.31 -7.10
C ARG A 609 -27.08 -13.17 -8.26
N GLU A 610 -27.47 -13.69 -9.43
CA GLU A 610 -26.65 -13.69 -10.64
C GLU A 610 -26.72 -12.39 -11.43
N ALA A 611 -27.51 -11.40 -11.01
CA ALA A 611 -27.56 -10.13 -11.70
C ALA A 611 -26.20 -9.38 -11.62
N PRO A 612 -25.92 -8.46 -12.56
CA PRO A 612 -24.84 -7.49 -12.43
C PRO A 612 -25.02 -6.62 -11.19
N GLU A 613 -23.94 -6.36 -10.46
CA GLU A 613 -23.96 -5.48 -9.28
C GLU A 613 -24.43 -4.05 -9.63
N ALA A 614 -24.13 -3.58 -10.84
CA ALA A 614 -24.62 -2.30 -11.36
C ALA A 614 -26.16 -2.16 -11.33
N LEU A 615 -26.89 -3.29 -11.37
CA LEU A 615 -28.34 -3.31 -11.29
C LEU A 615 -28.87 -3.43 -9.87
N LEU A 616 -28.02 -3.61 -8.85
CA LEU A 616 -28.45 -3.81 -7.47
C LEU A 616 -29.42 -2.72 -7.00
N SER A 617 -29.14 -1.45 -7.32
CA SER A 617 -30.01 -0.34 -6.94
C SER A 617 -31.33 -0.31 -7.70
N GLU A 618 -31.36 -0.81 -8.94
CA GLU A 618 -32.57 -0.94 -9.75
C GLU A 618 -33.42 -2.12 -9.25
N VAL A 619 -32.79 -3.26 -9.00
CA VAL A 619 -33.39 -4.51 -8.47
C VAL A 619 -34.00 -4.28 -7.09
N LEU A 620 -33.25 -3.62 -6.20
CA LEU A 620 -33.74 -3.25 -4.86
C LEU A 620 -34.64 -2.01 -4.87
N GLN A 621 -34.88 -1.38 -6.02
CA GLN A 621 -35.66 -0.14 -6.15
C GLN A 621 -35.17 1.01 -5.24
N LEU A 622 -33.87 1.08 -4.96
CA LEU A 622 -33.26 2.13 -4.13
C LEU A 622 -33.39 3.53 -4.75
N HIS A 623 -33.66 3.61 -6.06
CA HIS A 623 -33.92 4.86 -6.80
C HIS A 623 -35.39 5.28 -6.86
N ALA A 624 -36.33 4.46 -6.35
CA ALA A 624 -37.72 4.87 -6.26
C ALA A 624 -37.79 6.18 -5.46
N LYS A 625 -38.58 7.16 -5.95
CA LYS A 625 -38.70 8.48 -5.28
C LYS A 625 -38.94 8.24 -3.79
N PRO A 626 -37.99 8.57 -2.90
CA PRO A 626 -38.20 8.35 -1.48
C PRO A 626 -39.46 9.12 -1.10
N LEU A 627 -40.38 8.49 -0.38
CA LEU A 627 -41.59 9.15 0.13
C LEU A 627 -41.23 10.33 1.07
N TRP A 628 -39.95 10.45 1.43
CA TRP A 628 -39.36 11.42 2.33
C TRP A 628 -38.46 12.41 1.58
N ARG A 629 -38.70 13.72 1.76
CA ARG A 629 -37.81 14.78 1.27
C ARG A 629 -36.69 15.05 2.29
N MET A 630 -35.43 14.84 1.91
CA MET A 630 -34.28 15.31 2.70
C MET A 630 -34.36 16.82 2.88
N ARG A 631 -34.03 17.31 4.07
CA ARG A 631 -34.00 18.76 4.36
C ARG A 631 -32.64 19.15 4.89
N HIS A 632 -32.21 20.36 4.62
CA HIS A 632 -30.96 20.89 5.14
C HIS A 632 -31.18 21.61 6.47
N CYS A 633 -30.17 21.57 7.34
CA CYS A 633 -30.13 22.40 8.53
C CYS A 633 -30.17 23.89 8.13
N HIS A 634 -31.14 24.64 8.66
CA HIS A 634 -31.36 26.03 8.29
C HIS A 634 -30.23 26.98 8.74
N ASN A 635 -29.45 26.56 9.74
CA ASN A 635 -28.31 27.33 10.22
C ASN A 635 -27.02 27.01 9.43
N CYS A 636 -26.60 25.74 9.44
CA CYS A 636 -25.27 25.37 8.96
C CYS A 636 -25.26 24.91 7.50
N TYR A 637 -26.40 24.52 6.94
CA TYR A 637 -26.58 23.97 5.59
C TYR A 637 -25.75 22.71 5.24
N ARG A 638 -24.83 22.30 6.11
CA ARG A 638 -23.91 21.17 5.92
C ARG A 638 -24.55 19.80 6.14
N VAL A 639 -25.60 19.71 6.96
CA VAL A 639 -26.28 18.45 7.26
C VAL A 639 -27.60 18.38 6.51
N ALA A 640 -27.72 17.42 5.60
CA ALA A 640 -28.97 17.02 4.97
C ALA A 640 -29.52 15.81 5.70
N SER A 641 -30.73 15.91 6.26
CA SER A 641 -31.34 14.83 7.02
C SER A 641 -32.87 14.94 6.96
N VAL A 642 -33.55 13.80 7.00
CA VAL A 642 -35.01 13.73 7.15
C VAL A 642 -35.44 13.88 8.62
N ALA A 643 -34.50 13.63 9.55
CA ALA A 643 -34.69 13.61 11.00
C ALA A 643 -34.29 14.92 11.70
N LEU A 644 -34.05 16.01 10.95
CA LEU A 644 -33.72 17.29 11.55
C LEU A 644 -34.82 17.79 12.51
N ARG A 645 -34.39 18.35 13.64
CA ARG A 645 -35.27 18.91 14.66
C ARG A 645 -36.04 20.10 14.09
N GLN A 646 -37.36 20.05 14.16
CA GLN A 646 -38.18 21.20 13.80
C GLN A 646 -38.10 22.29 14.87
N CYS A 647 -38.15 23.55 14.44
CA CYS A 647 -38.40 24.65 15.37
C CYS A 647 -39.71 24.39 16.12
N GLY A 648 -39.67 24.36 17.46
CA GLY A 648 -40.85 24.08 18.29
C GLY A 648 -41.98 25.10 18.14
N ALA A 649 -41.69 26.31 17.62
CA ALA A 649 -42.68 27.36 17.39
C ALA A 649 -43.28 27.32 15.98
N CYS A 650 -42.48 27.46 14.91
CA CYS A 650 -43.01 27.54 13.55
C CYS A 650 -43.14 26.19 12.84
N ARG A 651 -42.34 25.19 13.25
CA ARG A 651 -42.16 23.89 12.59
C ARG A 651 -41.71 23.95 11.11
N GLN A 652 -41.46 25.14 10.56
CA GLN A 652 -41.09 25.39 9.16
C GLN A 652 -39.60 25.12 8.88
N VAL A 653 -38.73 25.60 9.76
CA VAL A 653 -37.28 25.41 9.66
C VAL A 653 -36.82 24.25 10.53
N ARG A 654 -35.67 23.65 10.16
CA ARG A 654 -35.13 22.47 10.84
C ARG A 654 -33.64 22.59 11.14
N TYR A 655 -33.19 21.92 12.19
CA TYR A 655 -31.83 22.02 12.72
C TYR A 655 -31.22 20.66 13.03
N CYS A 656 -29.92 20.53 12.81
CA CYS A 656 -29.18 19.30 13.17
C CYS A 656 -28.86 19.21 14.66
N SER A 657 -28.83 20.34 15.38
CA SER A 657 -28.54 20.39 16.82
C SER A 657 -29.24 21.56 17.52
N LYS A 658 -29.32 21.51 18.85
CA LYS A 658 -29.83 22.62 19.68
C LYS A 658 -28.97 23.88 19.49
N GLU A 659 -27.66 23.73 19.38
CA GLU A 659 -26.73 24.82 19.13
C GLU A 659 -27.00 25.51 17.78
N CYS A 660 -27.27 24.74 16.73
CA CYS A 660 -27.64 25.30 15.43
C CYS A 660 -28.97 26.05 15.51
N GLN A 661 -29.94 25.53 16.24
CA GLN A 661 -31.19 26.24 16.51
C GLN A 661 -30.96 27.53 17.29
N GLU A 662 -30.14 27.52 18.34
CA GLU A 662 -29.85 28.71 19.14
C GLU A 662 -29.08 29.79 18.36
N LYS A 663 -28.14 29.37 17.51
CA LYS A 663 -27.40 30.27 16.61
C LYS A 663 -28.34 30.91 15.60
N ASP A 664 -29.19 30.12 14.94
CA ASP A 664 -30.15 30.64 13.97
C ASP A 664 -31.24 31.52 14.62
N TRP A 665 -31.67 31.13 15.82
CA TRP A 665 -32.57 31.93 16.65
C TRP A 665 -32.01 33.33 16.91
N LYS A 666 -30.70 33.40 17.23
CA LYS A 666 -29.99 34.66 17.47
C LYS A 666 -29.67 35.42 16.17
N SER A 667 -29.43 34.74 15.05
CA SER A 667 -29.05 35.37 13.78
C SER A 667 -30.22 36.04 13.04
N GLY A 668 -31.46 35.69 13.38
CA GLY A 668 -32.62 36.35 12.79
C GLY A 668 -33.90 35.52 12.81
N HIS A 669 -33.82 34.20 13.00
CA HIS A 669 -35.02 33.35 12.98
C HIS A 669 -36.03 33.76 14.05
N LYS A 670 -35.60 34.28 15.21
CA LYS A 670 -36.51 34.80 16.25
C LYS A 670 -37.50 35.84 15.71
N GLN A 671 -37.09 36.66 14.74
CA GLN A 671 -37.93 37.72 14.18
C GLN A 671 -38.87 37.19 13.08
N SER A 672 -38.44 36.17 12.33
CA SER A 672 -39.24 35.57 11.25
C SER A 672 -40.06 34.35 11.70
N CYS A 673 -39.88 33.86 12.93
CA CYS A 673 -40.55 32.68 13.45
C CYS A 673 -42.04 32.96 13.70
N THR A 674 -42.90 32.52 12.79
CA THR A 674 -44.36 32.59 12.96
C THR A 674 -44.84 31.35 13.73
N ARG A 675 -45.39 31.52 14.93
CA ARG A 675 -45.93 30.41 15.73
C ARG A 675 -47.04 29.71 14.97
N ASN A 676 -46.89 28.40 14.80
CA ASN A 676 -47.87 27.56 14.13
C ASN A 676 -48.76 26.95 15.21
N TYR A 677 -49.96 27.50 15.38
CA TYR A 677 -50.98 27.01 16.32
C TYR A 677 -51.72 25.83 15.68
N VAL A 678 -51.07 24.67 15.61
CA VAL A 678 -51.69 23.42 15.17
C VAL A 678 -51.40 22.31 16.16
#